data_AF-Q6AI35-F1
#
_entry.id   AF-Q6AI35-F1
#
_cell.length_a   1.000
_cell.length_b   1.000
_cell.length_c   1.000
_cell.angle_alpha   90.00
_cell.angle_beta   90.00
_cell.angle_gamma   90.00
#
_symmetry.space_group_name_H-M   'P 1'
#
loop_
_entity.id
_entity.type
_entity.pdbx_description
1 polymer ?
#
loop_
_entity_poly.entity_id
_entity_poly.type
_entity_poly.pdbx_seq_one_letter_code
_entity_poly.pdbx_strand_id
1 'polypeptide(L)'
;KNCLKKWRMKRQTLLEWLFSFLLVLFLYLFFSNLHQVHDTPQMSSMDLGRVDSFNDTNYVIAFAPESKTTQEIMNKVASAPFLKGRTIMGWPDEKSMDELDLNYSIDAVRVIFTDTFSYHLKFSWGHRIPMMKEHRDHSAHCQAVNEKMKCEGSEFWEKGFVAFQAAINAAIIEIATNHSVMEQLMSVTGVHMKILPFVAQGGVATDFFIFFCIISFSTFIYYVSVNVTQERQYITSLMTMMGLRESAFWLSWGLMYAGFIPIMATLMALIVKSAQIVVLTGFVMVFTLFLLYGLSLITLAFLMSVLIKKPFLTGLVVFLLIVFWGILGFPALYTHLPAFLEWTLCLLSPFAFTVGMAQLIHLDYDVNSNAHLDSSQNPYLIIATLFMLVFDTLLYLVLTLYFDKILPAEYGHRCSPLFFLKSCFWFQHGRANHVVLENETDSDPTPNDCFEPVSPEFCGKEAIRIKNLKKEYAGKCERVEALKGVVFDIYEGQITALLGHSGAGKTTLLNILSGLSVPTSGSVTVYNHTLSRMADIENISKFTGFCPQSNVQFGFLTVKENLRLFAKIKGILPHEVEKEVQRVVQELEMENIQDILAQNLSGGQNRKLTFGIAILGDPQVLLLDEPTAGLDPLSRHRIWNLLKEGKSDRVILFSTQFIDEADILADRKVFISNGKLKCAGSSLFLKKKWGIGYHLSLHLNERCDPESITSLVKQHISDAKLTAQSEEKLVYILPLERTNKFPELYRDLDRCSNQGIEDYGVSITTLNEVFLKLEGKSTIDESDIGIWGQLQTDGAKDIGSLVELEQVLSSFHETRKTISGVALWRQQVCAIAKVRFLKLKKERKSLWTILLLFGFSFIPQLLEHLFYESYQKSYPWELSPNTYFLSPGQQPQDPLTHLLVINKTGSTIDNFLHSLRRLNIAIEVDAFGTRNGTDDPSYNGAIIVSGDEKDHRFSIACNTKRLNCFPVLLDVISNGLLGIFNSSEHIQTDRSTFFEEHMDYEYGYRSNTFFWIPMAASFTPYIAMSSIGDYKKKAHSQLRISGLYPSAYWFGQALVDVSLYFLILLLMQIMDYIFSPEEIIFIIQNLLIQVVIFSIVATDLNEYGFLGLFFWHHVNTSLHIDWLSIHFF
;
A
#
# COMPACT_ATOMS: atom_id res chain seq x y z
N LYS A 1 -9.55 0.72 -23.65
CA LYS A 1 -8.79 1.73 -22.89
C LYS A 1 -7.62 1.11 -22.12
N ASN A 2 -7.88 0.26 -21.12
CA ASN A 2 -6.84 -0.28 -20.22
C ASN A 2 -5.71 -1.03 -20.96
N CYS A 3 -6.03 -1.83 -21.98
CA CYS A 3 -5.02 -2.49 -22.82
C CYS A 3 -4.09 -1.50 -23.54
N LEU A 4 -4.64 -0.41 -24.09
CA LEU A 4 -3.83 0.64 -24.75
C LEU A 4 -2.92 1.36 -23.74
N LYS A 5 -3.41 1.59 -22.51
CA LYS A 5 -2.60 2.15 -21.42
C LYS A 5 -1.37 1.29 -21.18
N LYS A 6 -1.54 -0.02 -21.00
CA LYS A 6 -0.42 -0.95 -20.72
C LYS A 6 0.49 -1.15 -21.93
N TRP A 7 -0.05 -1.16 -23.14
CA TRP A 7 0.76 -1.30 -24.35
C TRP A 7 1.66 -0.08 -24.61
N ARG A 8 1.16 1.14 -24.34
CA ARG A 8 1.92 2.38 -24.56
C ARG A 8 2.82 2.75 -23.38
N MET A 9 2.40 2.44 -22.15
CA MET A 9 3.21 2.58 -20.94
C MET A 9 4.15 1.38 -20.77
N LYS A 10 4.92 1.05 -21.83
CA LYS A 10 5.78 -0.16 -21.89
C LYS A 10 6.68 -0.31 -20.68
N ARG A 11 7.23 0.81 -20.17
CA ARG A 11 8.11 0.82 -19.00
C ARG A 11 7.41 0.35 -17.73
N GLN A 12 6.20 0.86 -17.43
CA GLN A 12 5.44 0.45 -16.24
C GLN A 12 5.02 -1.01 -16.34
N THR A 13 4.52 -1.43 -17.49
CA THR A 13 4.15 -2.82 -17.73
C THR A 13 5.38 -3.74 -17.67
N LEU A 14 6.54 -3.32 -18.19
CA LEU A 14 7.80 -4.06 -18.04
C LEU A 14 8.21 -4.17 -16.58
N LEU A 15 8.15 -3.09 -15.79
CA LEU A 15 8.47 -3.12 -14.35
C LEU A 15 7.55 -4.07 -13.59
N GLU A 16 6.24 -4.03 -13.84
CA GLU A 16 5.26 -4.93 -13.24
C GLU A 16 5.59 -6.40 -13.45
N TRP A 17 5.90 -6.78 -14.70
CA TRP A 17 6.23 -8.15 -15.06
C TRP A 17 7.64 -8.55 -14.66
N LEU A 18 8.61 -7.64 -14.75
CA LEU A 18 10.02 -7.90 -14.44
C LEU A 18 10.23 -8.19 -12.96
N PHE A 19 9.64 -7.41 -12.05
CA PHE A 19 9.76 -7.69 -10.61
C PHE A 19 9.09 -9.00 -10.22
N SER A 20 7.88 -9.24 -10.75
CA SER A 20 7.17 -10.50 -10.51
C SER A 20 7.97 -11.69 -11.04
N PHE A 21 8.53 -11.58 -12.26
CA PHE A 21 9.36 -12.63 -12.85
C PHE A 21 10.69 -12.81 -12.11
N LEU A 22 11.32 -11.75 -11.62
CA LEU A 22 12.57 -11.81 -10.87
C LEU A 22 12.37 -12.50 -9.52
N LEU A 23 11.25 -12.25 -8.84
CA LEU A 23 10.88 -12.94 -7.61
C LEU A 23 10.58 -14.42 -7.88
N VAL A 24 9.88 -14.73 -8.96
CA VAL A 24 9.60 -16.09 -9.43
C VAL A 24 10.88 -16.84 -9.84
N LEU A 25 11.81 -16.17 -10.50
CA LEU A 25 13.12 -16.71 -10.90
C LEU A 25 14.00 -16.96 -9.67
N PHE A 26 14.01 -16.01 -8.73
CA PHE A 26 14.72 -16.17 -7.45
C PHE A 26 14.17 -17.37 -6.69
N LEU A 27 12.85 -17.50 -6.58
CA LEU A 27 12.18 -18.68 -6.03
C LEU A 27 12.66 -19.97 -6.69
N TYR A 28 12.62 -20.03 -8.01
CA TYR A 28 13.04 -21.22 -8.74
C TYR A 28 14.51 -21.57 -8.49
N LEU A 29 15.43 -20.59 -8.62
CA LEU A 29 16.87 -20.81 -8.45
C LEU A 29 17.28 -21.11 -7.01
N PHE A 30 16.64 -20.48 -6.03
CA PHE A 30 16.92 -20.71 -4.62
C PHE A 30 16.46 -22.11 -4.21
N PHE A 31 15.23 -22.48 -4.57
CA PHE A 31 14.65 -23.76 -4.15
C PHE A 31 15.11 -24.96 -4.99
N SER A 32 15.43 -24.79 -6.27
CA SER A 32 16.01 -25.87 -7.08
C SER A 32 17.37 -26.34 -6.55
N ASN A 33 18.09 -25.47 -5.84
CA ASN A 33 19.42 -25.77 -5.29
C ASN A 33 19.39 -26.21 -3.82
N LEU A 34 18.35 -25.83 -3.07
CA LEU A 34 18.23 -26.14 -1.63
C LEU A 34 17.32 -27.34 -1.35
N HIS A 35 16.38 -27.66 -2.23
CA HIS A 35 15.42 -28.73 -1.99
C HIS A 35 15.92 -30.05 -2.61
N GLN A 36 16.64 -30.85 -1.83
CA GLN A 36 16.90 -32.25 -2.16
C GLN A 36 15.70 -33.10 -1.72
N VAL A 37 14.82 -33.40 -2.66
CA VAL A 37 13.81 -34.45 -2.47
C VAL A 37 14.52 -35.79 -2.59
N HIS A 38 14.74 -36.43 -1.45
CA HIS A 38 15.12 -37.83 -1.44
C HIS A 38 13.84 -38.66 -1.48
N ASP A 39 13.44 -39.10 -2.68
CA ASP A 39 12.54 -40.24 -2.82
C ASP A 39 13.26 -41.46 -2.24
N THR A 40 13.11 -41.69 -0.94
CA THR A 40 13.71 -42.86 -0.30
C THR A 40 12.83 -44.08 -0.63
N PRO A 41 13.36 -45.09 -1.36
CA PRO A 41 12.61 -46.32 -1.57
C PRO A 41 12.34 -46.99 -0.22
N GLN A 42 11.24 -47.74 -0.15
CA GLN A 42 10.87 -48.54 1.02
C GLN A 42 12.06 -49.36 1.51
N MET A 43 12.49 -49.14 2.76
CA MET A 43 13.73 -49.73 3.29
C MET A 43 13.43 -50.64 4.49
N SER A 44 14.16 -51.74 4.60
CA SER A 44 14.06 -52.70 5.70
C SER A 44 14.54 -52.11 7.02
N SER A 45 14.12 -52.71 8.15
CA SER A 45 14.57 -52.33 9.50
C SER A 45 16.10 -52.26 9.61
N MET A 46 16.61 -51.24 10.31
CA MET A 46 18.05 -51.02 10.53
C MET A 46 18.42 -51.35 11.98
N ASP A 47 19.38 -52.25 12.16
CA ASP A 47 19.92 -52.62 13.48
C ASP A 47 21.04 -51.67 13.90
N LEU A 48 20.89 -51.02 15.05
CA LEU A 48 21.87 -50.10 15.65
C LEU A 48 22.89 -50.83 16.54
N GLY A 49 22.72 -52.13 16.77
CA GLY A 49 23.59 -52.93 17.61
C GLY A 49 23.25 -52.81 19.11
N ARG A 50 24.17 -53.28 19.96
CA ARG A 50 24.01 -53.29 21.43
C ARG A 50 24.41 -51.94 22.04
N VAL A 51 23.82 -51.59 23.19
CA VAL A 51 24.17 -50.38 23.95
C VAL A 51 25.65 -50.36 24.36
N ASP A 52 26.25 -51.51 24.69
CA ASP A 52 27.68 -51.66 25.05
C ASP A 52 28.67 -51.34 23.92
N SER A 53 28.20 -51.18 22.67
CA SER A 53 29.05 -50.83 21.52
C SER A 53 29.50 -49.37 21.50
N PHE A 54 28.93 -48.51 22.36
CA PHE A 54 29.31 -47.10 22.48
C PHE A 54 30.75 -46.95 22.97
N ASN A 55 31.60 -46.29 22.17
CA ASN A 55 33.01 -46.07 22.47
C ASN A 55 33.44 -44.67 22.03
N ASP A 56 33.51 -43.74 23.00
CA ASP A 56 34.00 -42.38 22.80
C ASP A 56 35.08 -42.05 23.82
N THR A 57 36.09 -41.27 23.40
CA THR A 57 37.28 -40.94 24.17
C THR A 57 37.31 -39.55 24.78
N ASN A 58 36.46 -38.62 24.34
CA ASN A 58 36.59 -37.20 24.66
C ASN A 58 35.41 -36.66 25.47
N TYR A 59 35.19 -37.19 26.69
CA TYR A 59 34.22 -36.62 27.62
C TYR A 59 34.58 -36.82 29.10
N VAL A 60 34.00 -35.97 29.93
CA VAL A 60 34.03 -36.00 31.40
C VAL A 60 32.60 -36.08 31.92
N ILE A 61 32.39 -36.82 33.01
CA ILE A 61 31.09 -36.87 33.69
C ILE A 61 31.14 -36.00 34.94
N ALA A 62 30.20 -35.06 35.02
CA ALA A 62 29.96 -34.24 36.20
C ALA A 62 28.57 -34.57 36.76
N PHE A 63 28.41 -34.62 38.08
CA PHE A 63 27.08 -34.81 38.68
C PHE A 63 26.84 -33.90 39.90
N ALA A 64 25.58 -33.55 40.13
CA ALA A 64 25.14 -32.75 41.28
C ALA A 64 23.72 -33.17 41.73
N PRO A 65 23.36 -33.05 43.02
CA PRO A 65 24.24 -32.70 44.14
C PRO A 65 25.11 -33.89 44.57
N GLU A 66 26.31 -33.59 45.08
CA GLU A 66 27.22 -34.56 45.68
C GLU A 66 26.69 -34.97 47.06
N SER A 67 25.98 -36.09 47.08
CA SER A 67 25.41 -36.70 48.27
C SER A 67 25.93 -38.13 48.42
N LYS A 68 25.75 -38.71 49.60
CA LYS A 68 26.22 -40.08 49.86
C LYS A 68 25.60 -41.10 48.91
N THR A 69 24.31 -40.96 48.63
CA THR A 69 23.54 -41.82 47.73
C THR A 69 23.89 -41.59 46.26
N THR A 70 24.00 -40.33 45.80
CA THR A 70 24.38 -40.02 44.41
C THR A 70 25.82 -40.45 44.11
N GLN A 71 26.74 -40.32 45.07
CA GLN A 71 28.10 -40.86 44.95
C GLN A 71 28.11 -42.39 44.84
N GLU A 72 27.29 -43.09 45.64
CA GLU A 72 27.16 -44.55 45.55
C GLU A 72 26.61 -45.00 44.19
N ILE A 73 25.60 -44.30 43.64
CA ILE A 73 25.09 -44.52 42.29
C ILE A 73 26.21 -44.33 41.26
N MET A 74 26.92 -43.20 41.30
CA MET A 74 27.95 -42.88 40.30
C MET A 74 29.18 -43.79 40.40
N ASN A 75 29.52 -44.29 41.58
CA ASN A 75 30.56 -45.31 41.76
C ASN A 75 30.18 -46.65 41.10
N LYS A 76 28.89 -47.02 41.12
CA LYS A 76 28.38 -48.19 40.40
C LYS A 76 28.35 -47.95 38.90
N VAL A 77 27.96 -46.75 38.45
CA VAL A 77 28.02 -46.34 37.04
C VAL A 77 29.44 -46.45 36.49
N ALA A 78 30.47 -46.13 37.29
CA ALA A 78 31.88 -46.29 36.89
C ALA A 78 32.29 -47.73 36.51
N SER A 79 31.51 -48.74 36.91
CA SER A 79 31.74 -50.14 36.54
C SER A 79 31.30 -50.48 35.10
N ALA A 80 30.54 -49.59 34.45
CA ALA A 80 30.08 -49.78 33.08
C ALA A 80 31.25 -49.91 32.08
N PRO A 81 31.14 -50.76 31.04
CA PRO A 81 32.25 -51.06 30.13
C PRO A 81 32.88 -49.82 29.46
N PHE A 82 32.06 -48.84 29.07
CA PHE A 82 32.49 -47.63 28.37
C PHE A 82 33.07 -46.53 29.28
N LEU A 83 32.96 -46.71 30.62
CA LEU A 83 33.43 -45.75 31.63
C LEU A 83 34.72 -46.16 32.34
N LYS A 84 35.26 -47.33 32.02
CA LYS A 84 36.54 -47.79 32.57
C LYS A 84 37.67 -46.81 32.23
N GLY A 85 38.22 -46.16 33.27
CA GLY A 85 39.32 -45.21 33.13
C GLY A 85 38.89 -43.75 32.84
N ARG A 86 37.60 -43.41 32.98
CA ARG A 86 37.07 -42.05 32.83
C ARG A 86 37.03 -41.30 34.17
N THR A 87 37.11 -39.97 34.12
CA THR A 87 36.98 -39.11 35.29
C THR A 87 35.52 -38.74 35.55
N ILE A 88 35.04 -39.08 36.76
CA ILE A 88 33.73 -38.71 37.29
C ILE A 88 33.96 -37.74 38.44
N MET A 89 33.29 -36.59 38.42
CA MET A 89 33.45 -35.53 39.40
C MET A 89 32.09 -35.11 39.98
N GLY A 90 32.02 -34.93 41.30
CA GLY A 90 30.81 -34.50 42.01
C GLY A 90 30.87 -33.01 42.36
N TRP A 91 29.71 -32.35 42.34
CA TRP A 91 29.54 -30.94 42.72
C TRP A 91 28.42 -30.76 43.73
N PRO A 92 28.51 -29.72 44.59
CA PRO A 92 27.47 -29.46 45.58
C PRO A 92 26.15 -29.02 44.94
N ASP A 93 26.18 -28.17 43.90
CA ASP A 93 24.99 -27.59 43.27
C ASP A 93 25.16 -27.41 41.75
N GLU A 94 24.06 -27.39 41.00
CA GLU A 94 24.06 -27.17 39.53
C GLU A 94 24.76 -25.86 39.13
N LYS A 95 24.53 -24.76 39.87
CA LYS A 95 25.15 -23.46 39.57
C LYS A 95 26.68 -23.48 39.67
N SER A 96 27.22 -24.24 40.64
CA SER A 96 28.66 -24.39 40.81
C SER A 96 29.32 -25.26 39.73
N MET A 97 28.52 -26.11 39.08
CA MET A 97 28.94 -26.95 37.95
C MET A 97 28.89 -26.16 36.63
N ASP A 98 28.01 -25.15 36.53
CA ASP A 98 27.89 -24.30 35.35
C ASP A 98 29.03 -23.25 35.24
N GLU A 99 29.65 -22.82 36.36
CA GLU A 99 30.79 -21.86 36.41
C GLU A 99 32.16 -22.43 35.95
N LEU A 100 32.20 -23.67 35.48
CA LEU A 100 33.44 -24.37 35.13
C LEU A 100 33.81 -24.26 33.64
N ASP A 101 34.86 -23.50 33.35
CA ASP A 101 35.60 -23.53 32.09
C ASP A 101 36.40 -24.83 31.97
N LEU A 102 35.80 -25.84 31.35
CA LEU A 102 36.54 -27.03 30.91
C LEU A 102 37.43 -26.63 29.72
N ASN A 103 38.70 -27.05 29.74
CA ASN A 103 39.62 -26.84 28.61
C ASN A 103 38.96 -27.32 27.30
N TYR A 104 39.05 -26.48 26.26
CA TYR A 104 38.41 -26.51 24.92
C TYR A 104 38.28 -27.84 24.15
N SER A 105 38.74 -28.98 24.67
CA SER A 105 38.83 -30.27 23.97
C SER A 105 38.07 -31.43 24.63
N ILE A 106 37.37 -31.20 25.75
CA ILE A 106 36.68 -32.26 26.49
C ILE A 106 35.22 -31.90 26.73
N ASP A 107 34.30 -32.68 26.15
CA ASP A 107 32.85 -32.50 26.30
C ASP A 107 32.38 -32.91 27.71
N ALA A 108 31.39 -32.20 28.26
CA ALA A 108 30.92 -32.39 29.63
C ALA A 108 29.53 -33.01 29.67
N VAL A 109 29.42 -34.25 30.14
CA VAL A 109 28.14 -34.90 30.40
C VAL A 109 27.73 -34.60 31.83
N ARG A 110 26.70 -33.77 32.01
CA ARG A 110 26.23 -33.32 33.33
C ARG A 110 25.01 -34.15 33.76
N VAL A 111 25.04 -34.72 34.96
CA VAL A 111 23.95 -35.52 35.56
C VAL A 111 23.41 -34.79 36.78
N ILE A 112 22.16 -34.31 36.72
CA ILE A 112 21.55 -33.55 37.80
C ILE A 112 20.49 -34.42 38.46
N PHE A 113 20.73 -34.88 39.69
CA PHE A 113 19.77 -35.64 40.46
C PHE A 113 18.80 -34.70 41.19
N THR A 114 17.49 -34.89 40.99
CA THR A 114 16.47 -34.23 41.84
C THR A 114 16.17 -35.09 43.06
N ASP A 115 16.08 -36.41 42.85
CA ASP A 115 15.83 -37.42 43.87
C ASP A 115 16.67 -38.68 43.59
N THR A 116 16.60 -39.70 44.45
CA THR A 116 17.31 -40.98 44.25
C THR A 116 16.86 -41.72 42.98
N PHE A 117 15.61 -41.52 42.57
CA PHE A 117 15.00 -42.17 41.39
C PHE A 117 14.74 -41.18 40.24
N SER A 118 15.05 -39.89 40.37
CA SER A 118 14.79 -38.89 39.33
C SER A 118 16.05 -38.10 39.01
N TYR A 119 16.44 -38.07 37.73
CA TYR A 119 17.62 -37.37 37.28
C TYR A 119 17.46 -36.79 35.87
N HIS A 120 18.20 -35.71 35.61
CA HIS A 120 18.27 -35.02 34.34
C HIS A 120 19.66 -35.20 33.72
N LEU A 121 19.70 -35.62 32.46
CA LEU A 121 20.93 -35.65 31.67
C LEU A 121 21.04 -34.37 30.83
N LYS A 122 22.07 -33.57 31.13
CA LYS A 122 22.34 -32.27 30.53
C LYS A 122 23.57 -32.38 29.60
N PHE A 123 23.34 -32.17 28.31
CA PHE A 123 24.36 -32.28 27.25
C PHE A 123 24.60 -30.95 26.52
N SER A 124 25.75 -30.81 25.88
CA SER A 124 26.08 -29.67 25.02
C SER A 124 25.14 -29.62 23.82
N TRP A 125 24.59 -28.43 23.53
CA TRP A 125 23.64 -28.21 22.44
C TRP A 125 24.24 -28.64 21.09
N GLY A 126 23.61 -29.60 20.41
CA GLY A 126 23.95 -30.00 19.05
C GLY A 126 25.16 -30.93 18.86
N HIS A 127 25.76 -31.43 19.95
CA HIS A 127 26.95 -32.29 19.87
C HIS A 127 26.65 -33.78 20.10
N ARG A 128 25.80 -34.09 21.10
CA ARG A 128 25.41 -35.46 21.51
C ARG A 128 23.90 -35.74 21.55
N ILE A 129 23.07 -34.71 21.42
CA ILE A 129 21.61 -34.83 21.39
C ILE A 129 21.08 -34.06 20.16
N PRO A 130 20.03 -34.55 19.49
CA PRO A 130 19.36 -33.83 18.42
C PRO A 130 18.92 -32.41 18.82
N MET A 131 19.11 -31.44 17.91
CA MET A 131 18.70 -30.05 18.10
C MET A 131 17.18 -29.83 17.98
N MET A 132 16.44 -30.79 17.43
CA MET A 132 15.02 -30.64 17.09
C MET A 132 14.08 -30.92 18.26
N LYS A 133 12.90 -30.28 18.23
CA LYS A 133 11.79 -30.56 19.14
C LYS A 133 10.82 -31.51 18.48
N GLU A 134 10.47 -32.59 19.16
CA GLU A 134 9.62 -33.66 18.63
C GLU A 134 8.23 -33.21 18.12
N HIS A 135 7.68 -32.14 18.67
CA HIS A 135 6.36 -31.61 18.29
C HIS A 135 6.42 -30.31 17.47
N ARG A 136 7.62 -29.87 17.07
CA ARG A 136 7.79 -28.52 16.50
C ARG A 136 8.30 -28.45 15.08
N ASP A 137 8.78 -29.54 14.51
CA ASP A 137 9.41 -29.49 13.21
C ASP A 137 8.69 -30.46 12.26
N HIS A 138 8.09 -29.92 11.19
CA HIS A 138 7.63 -30.67 10.01
C HIS A 138 8.78 -31.30 9.22
N SER A 139 9.89 -31.56 9.91
CA SER A 139 11.10 -32.15 9.36
C SER A 139 11.00 -33.66 9.49
N ALA A 140 11.53 -34.34 8.49
CA ALA A 140 11.83 -35.74 8.69
C ALA A 140 13.01 -35.86 9.65
N HIS A 141 12.85 -36.67 10.70
CA HIS A 141 13.95 -37.03 11.60
C HIS A 141 15.00 -37.93 10.94
N CYS A 142 14.87 -38.25 9.66
CA CYS A 142 15.86 -39.03 8.93
C CYS A 142 16.16 -38.36 7.58
N GLN A 143 17.43 -38.33 7.20
CA GLN A 143 17.93 -37.80 5.93
C GLN A 143 18.89 -38.79 5.26
N ALA A 144 18.82 -38.89 3.93
CA ALA A 144 19.76 -39.68 3.14
C ALA A 144 21.01 -38.83 2.84
N VAL A 145 22.18 -39.24 3.35
CA VAL A 145 23.45 -38.57 3.07
C VAL A 145 24.42 -39.60 2.48
N ASN A 146 24.85 -39.41 1.24
CA ASN A 146 25.79 -40.30 0.54
C ASN A 146 25.37 -41.79 0.57
N GLU A 147 24.13 -42.10 0.17
CA GLU A 147 23.56 -43.47 0.13
C GLU A 147 23.41 -44.16 1.51
N LYS A 148 23.74 -43.49 2.62
CA LYS A 148 23.46 -43.95 3.98
C LYS A 148 22.40 -43.07 4.62
N MET A 149 21.38 -43.70 5.19
CA MET A 149 20.35 -42.97 5.94
C MET A 149 20.87 -42.63 7.33
N LYS A 150 20.83 -41.35 7.71
CA LYS A 150 21.12 -40.90 9.06
C LYS A 150 19.82 -40.43 9.69
N CYS A 151 19.41 -41.08 10.78
CA CYS A 151 18.27 -40.68 11.58
C CYS A 151 18.74 -39.92 12.81
N GLU A 152 18.15 -38.78 13.11
CA GLU A 152 18.42 -38.03 14.35
C GLU A 152 18.11 -38.88 15.59
N GLY A 153 17.11 -39.77 15.52
CA GLY A 153 16.85 -40.75 16.58
C GLY A 153 18.01 -41.71 16.85
N SER A 154 18.87 -42.00 15.85
CA SER A 154 20.07 -42.84 16.06
C SER A 154 21.17 -42.09 16.80
N GLU A 155 21.11 -40.76 16.86
CA GLU A 155 22.09 -39.95 17.59
C GLU A 155 22.07 -40.25 19.10
N PHE A 156 20.90 -40.50 19.69
CA PHE A 156 20.80 -40.94 21.09
C PHE A 156 21.52 -42.27 21.36
N TRP A 157 21.58 -43.14 20.34
CA TRP A 157 22.26 -44.43 20.40
C TRP A 157 23.77 -44.28 20.16
N GLU A 158 24.15 -43.61 19.06
CA GLU A 158 25.54 -43.46 18.61
C GLU A 158 26.36 -42.51 19.51
N LYS A 159 25.75 -41.44 20.04
CA LYS A 159 26.42 -40.43 20.89
C LYS A 159 26.36 -40.73 22.38
N GLY A 160 25.71 -41.83 22.76
CA GLY A 160 25.80 -42.44 24.09
C GLY A 160 24.72 -42.02 25.09
N PHE A 161 23.71 -41.23 24.73
CA PHE A 161 22.62 -40.86 25.65
C PHE A 161 21.96 -42.09 26.27
N VAL A 162 21.57 -43.07 25.44
CA VAL A 162 20.95 -44.33 25.87
C VAL A 162 21.92 -45.17 26.70
N ALA A 163 23.22 -45.11 26.41
CA ALA A 163 24.24 -45.80 27.18
C ALA A 163 24.41 -45.22 28.60
N PHE A 164 24.43 -43.88 28.73
CA PHE A 164 24.45 -43.21 30.04
C PHE A 164 23.17 -43.50 30.82
N GLN A 165 22.00 -43.41 30.18
CA GLN A 165 20.72 -43.74 30.79
C GLN A 165 20.68 -45.20 31.28
N ALA A 166 21.14 -46.15 30.47
CA ALA A 166 21.17 -47.57 30.82
C ALA A 166 22.07 -47.85 32.04
N ALA A 167 23.26 -47.23 32.09
CA ALA A 167 24.20 -47.40 33.18
C ALA A 167 23.70 -46.79 34.50
N ILE A 168 23.10 -45.59 34.45
CA ILE A 168 22.53 -44.91 35.61
C ILE A 168 21.30 -45.67 36.13
N ASN A 169 20.38 -46.05 35.24
CA ASN A 169 19.20 -46.84 35.63
C ASN A 169 19.60 -48.20 36.23
N ALA A 170 20.58 -48.89 35.65
CA ALA A 170 21.10 -50.14 36.21
C ALA A 170 21.68 -49.96 37.62
N ALA A 171 22.43 -48.88 37.85
CA ALA A 171 23.00 -48.56 39.17
C ALA A 171 21.92 -48.23 40.21
N ILE A 172 20.88 -47.46 39.83
CA ILE A 172 19.74 -47.15 40.70
C ILE A 172 18.98 -48.43 41.05
N ILE A 173 18.71 -49.31 40.08
CA ILE A 173 18.03 -50.59 40.32
C ILE A 173 18.87 -51.48 41.24
N GLU A 174 20.19 -51.55 41.04
CA GLU A 174 21.08 -52.35 41.88
C GLU A 174 21.10 -51.86 43.33
N ILE A 175 21.10 -50.55 43.55
CA ILE A 175 21.05 -49.96 44.89
C ILE A 175 19.69 -50.16 45.56
N ALA A 176 18.59 -50.04 44.79
CA ALA A 176 17.24 -50.20 45.32
C ALA A 176 16.87 -51.67 45.62
N THR A 177 17.38 -52.62 44.84
CA THR A 177 16.92 -54.03 44.85
C THR A 177 17.99 -55.04 45.26
N ASN A 178 19.25 -54.62 45.42
CA ASN A 178 20.43 -55.48 45.61
C ASN A 178 20.67 -56.50 44.48
N HIS A 179 19.99 -56.36 43.32
CA HIS A 179 20.19 -57.19 42.15
C HIS A 179 20.85 -56.38 41.04
N SER A 180 21.99 -56.86 40.52
CA SER A 180 22.67 -56.19 39.41
C SER A 180 21.99 -56.49 38.08
N VAL A 181 21.60 -55.44 37.36
CA VAL A 181 20.93 -55.50 36.06
C VAL A 181 21.81 -54.88 34.96
N MET A 182 23.07 -54.56 35.27
CA MET A 182 24.00 -53.86 34.38
C MET A 182 24.23 -54.61 33.07
N GLU A 183 24.45 -55.92 33.12
CA GLU A 183 24.64 -56.74 31.91
C GLU A 183 23.36 -56.82 31.05
N GLN A 184 22.18 -56.87 31.69
CA GLN A 184 20.89 -56.94 31.01
C GLN A 184 20.55 -55.64 30.28
N LEU A 185 20.73 -54.46 30.92
CA LEU A 185 20.48 -53.16 30.30
C LEU A 185 21.54 -52.76 29.26
N MET A 186 22.81 -53.15 29.46
CA MET A 186 23.88 -52.88 28.49
C MET A 186 23.83 -53.79 27.26
N SER A 187 23.20 -54.96 27.37
CA SER A 187 23.03 -55.90 26.24
C SER A 187 21.78 -55.64 25.38
N VAL A 188 20.99 -54.61 25.71
CA VAL A 188 19.82 -54.18 24.94
C VAL A 188 20.24 -53.81 23.52
N THR A 189 19.48 -54.26 22.53
CA THR A 189 19.73 -53.93 21.11
C THR A 189 18.67 -52.97 20.58
N GLY A 190 19.11 -51.92 19.88
CA GLY A 190 18.22 -50.93 19.27
C GLY A 190 17.98 -51.22 17.79
N VAL A 191 16.74 -51.20 17.35
CA VAL A 191 16.36 -51.41 15.95
C VAL A 191 15.43 -50.30 15.50
N HIS A 192 15.66 -49.73 14.31
CA HIS A 192 14.68 -48.90 13.65
C HIS A 192 13.62 -49.76 12.97
N MET A 193 12.35 -49.44 13.21
CA MET A 193 11.24 -50.02 12.46
C MET A 193 11.35 -49.67 10.97
N LYS A 194 10.64 -50.43 10.14
CA LYS A 194 10.55 -50.23 8.70
C LYS A 194 10.12 -48.81 8.37
N ILE A 195 10.93 -48.13 7.55
CA ILE A 195 10.69 -46.76 7.13
C ILE A 195 9.83 -46.78 5.86
N LEU A 196 8.68 -46.09 5.92
CA LEU A 196 7.81 -45.86 4.77
C LEU A 196 8.31 -44.64 3.96
N PRO A 197 8.06 -44.57 2.64
CA PRO A 197 8.62 -43.53 1.76
C PRO A 197 8.07 -42.13 2.10
N PHE A 198 8.83 -41.29 2.82
CA PHE A 198 8.40 -39.94 3.19
C PHE A 198 9.19 -38.88 2.43
N VAL A 199 8.60 -37.68 2.29
CA VAL A 199 9.28 -36.51 1.73
C VAL A 199 9.85 -35.69 2.89
N ALA A 200 11.18 -35.64 3.01
CA ALA A 200 11.85 -34.79 3.99
C ALA A 200 11.76 -33.32 3.56
N GLN A 201 11.08 -32.48 4.34
CA GLN A 201 11.07 -31.03 4.14
C GLN A 201 11.84 -30.31 5.24
N GLY A 202 12.77 -29.44 4.86
CA GLY A 202 13.47 -28.57 5.80
C GLY A 202 12.58 -27.39 6.20
N GLY A 203 12.20 -27.30 7.48
CA GLY A 203 11.19 -26.34 7.99
C GLY A 203 11.47 -24.88 7.65
N VAL A 204 12.71 -24.42 7.81
CA VAL A 204 13.08 -23.02 7.51
C VAL A 204 13.00 -22.72 6.01
N ALA A 205 13.40 -23.67 5.16
CA ALA A 205 13.33 -23.50 3.72
C ALA A 205 11.87 -23.46 3.23
N THR A 206 11.01 -24.35 3.75
CA THR A 206 9.57 -24.31 3.45
C THR A 206 8.91 -23.01 3.91
N ASP A 207 9.35 -22.44 5.03
CA ASP A 207 8.82 -21.15 5.48
C ASP A 207 9.15 -20.00 4.53
N PHE A 208 10.43 -19.92 4.12
CA PHE A 208 10.84 -18.96 3.10
C PHE A 208 10.07 -19.15 1.79
N PHE A 209 9.82 -20.40 1.39
CA PHE A 209 9.04 -20.70 0.20
C PHE A 209 7.61 -20.17 0.28
N ILE A 210 6.92 -20.45 1.39
CA ILE A 210 5.55 -19.98 1.63
C ILE A 210 5.53 -18.45 1.67
N PHE A 211 6.52 -17.81 2.30
CA PHE A 211 6.66 -16.36 2.33
C PHE A 211 6.77 -15.74 0.92
N PHE A 212 7.63 -16.30 0.07
CA PHE A 212 7.74 -15.84 -1.32
C PHE A 212 6.46 -16.13 -2.13
N CYS A 213 5.75 -17.21 -1.85
CA CYS A 213 4.45 -17.49 -2.46
C CYS A 213 3.40 -16.40 -2.10
N ILE A 214 3.38 -15.91 -0.85
CA ILE A 214 2.50 -14.82 -0.41
C ILE A 214 2.80 -13.53 -1.21
N ILE A 215 4.09 -13.20 -1.38
CA ILE A 215 4.54 -11.94 -1.99
C ILE A 215 4.50 -11.98 -3.52
N SER A 216 4.41 -13.16 -4.14
CA SER A 216 4.45 -13.33 -5.61
C SER A 216 3.47 -12.47 -6.42
N PHE A 217 2.28 -12.18 -5.89
CA PHE A 217 1.27 -11.34 -6.54
C PHE A 217 1.36 -9.86 -6.15
N SER A 218 2.17 -9.52 -5.14
CA SER A 218 2.17 -8.19 -4.50
C SER A 218 2.51 -7.06 -5.47
N THR A 219 3.42 -7.26 -6.42
CA THR A 219 3.76 -6.26 -7.45
C THR A 219 2.56 -5.92 -8.30
N PHE A 220 1.84 -6.91 -8.86
CA PHE A 220 0.65 -6.64 -9.67
C PHE A 220 -0.39 -5.88 -8.86
N ILE A 221 -0.64 -6.31 -7.62
CA ILE A 221 -1.62 -5.71 -6.74
C ILE A 221 -1.27 -4.26 -6.36
N TYR A 222 0.02 -3.98 -6.12
CA TYR A 222 0.52 -2.62 -5.91
C TYR A 222 0.17 -1.72 -7.10
N TYR A 223 0.52 -2.12 -8.32
CA TYR A 223 0.24 -1.30 -9.51
C TYR A 223 -1.26 -1.21 -9.85
N VAL A 224 -2.07 -2.25 -9.56
CA VAL A 224 -3.55 -2.18 -9.65
C VAL A 224 -4.05 -1.06 -8.75
N SER A 225 -3.69 -1.12 -7.46
CA SER A 225 -4.22 -0.20 -6.44
C SER A 225 -3.86 1.25 -6.74
N VAL A 226 -2.62 1.53 -7.17
CA VAL A 226 -2.17 2.88 -7.53
C VAL A 226 -2.93 3.40 -8.75
N ASN A 227 -3.01 2.60 -9.82
CA ASN A 227 -3.68 3.00 -11.07
C ASN A 227 -5.18 3.25 -10.88
N VAL A 228 -5.86 2.36 -10.15
CA VAL A 228 -7.30 2.47 -9.89
C VAL A 228 -7.59 3.68 -9.02
N THR A 229 -6.83 3.88 -7.94
CA THR A 229 -7.00 5.05 -7.06
C THR A 229 -6.78 6.36 -7.82
N GLN A 230 -5.75 6.43 -8.67
CA GLN A 230 -5.45 7.62 -9.46
C GLN A 230 -6.59 7.98 -10.43
N GLU A 231 -7.13 7.00 -11.15
CA GLU A 231 -8.24 7.26 -12.09
C GLU A 231 -9.57 7.53 -11.36
N ARG A 232 -9.80 6.89 -10.21
CA ARG A 232 -10.96 7.14 -9.35
C ARG A 232 -11.01 8.59 -8.89
N GLN A 233 -9.87 9.12 -8.42
CA GLN A 233 -9.81 10.49 -7.92
C GLN A 233 -10.02 11.56 -9.00
N TYR A 234 -9.37 11.41 -10.16
CA TYR A 234 -9.25 12.52 -11.13
C TYR A 234 -10.32 12.52 -12.22
N ILE A 235 -10.76 11.34 -12.70
CA ILE A 235 -11.51 11.25 -13.96
C ILE A 235 -12.88 10.59 -13.79
N THR A 236 -13.07 9.76 -12.77
CA THR A 236 -14.28 8.92 -12.66
C THR A 236 -15.57 9.74 -12.47
N SER A 237 -15.54 10.81 -11.67
CA SER A 237 -16.70 11.71 -11.52
C SER A 237 -17.10 12.41 -12.83
N LEU A 238 -16.12 12.69 -13.68
CA LEU A 238 -16.37 13.32 -14.99
C LEU A 238 -16.88 12.30 -16.01
N MET A 239 -16.36 11.07 -15.99
CA MET A 239 -16.86 9.99 -16.86
C MET A 239 -18.28 9.58 -16.52
N THR A 240 -18.61 9.48 -15.23
CA THR A 240 -19.97 9.17 -14.77
C THR A 240 -20.96 10.24 -15.21
N MET A 241 -20.56 11.52 -15.14
CA MET A 241 -21.35 12.62 -15.67
C MET A 241 -21.56 12.54 -17.19
N MET A 242 -20.59 12.00 -17.93
CA MET A 242 -20.71 11.77 -19.39
C MET A 242 -21.49 10.49 -19.74
N GLY A 243 -22.05 9.78 -18.76
CA GLY A 243 -22.90 8.60 -18.97
C GLY A 243 -22.24 7.25 -18.64
N LEU A 244 -21.02 7.22 -18.09
CA LEU A 244 -20.38 5.96 -17.68
C LEU A 244 -21.04 5.37 -16.42
N ARG A 245 -21.47 4.11 -16.48
CA ARG A 245 -21.88 3.35 -15.29
C ARG A 245 -20.68 2.99 -14.42
N GLU A 246 -20.77 3.20 -13.12
CA GLU A 246 -19.70 2.88 -12.15
C GLU A 246 -19.28 1.39 -12.19
N SER A 247 -20.23 0.47 -12.39
CA SER A 247 -19.92 -0.96 -12.51
C SER A 247 -18.98 -1.29 -13.68
N ALA A 248 -19.10 -0.56 -14.80
CA ALA A 248 -18.24 -0.75 -15.96
C ALA A 248 -16.78 -0.34 -15.67
N PHE A 249 -16.57 0.64 -14.78
CA PHE A 249 -15.24 1.04 -14.34
C PHE A 249 -14.52 -0.09 -13.58
N TRP A 250 -15.18 -0.65 -12.56
CA TRP A 250 -14.65 -1.74 -11.75
C TRP A 250 -14.47 -3.03 -12.55
N LEU A 251 -15.38 -3.33 -13.48
CA LEU A 251 -15.30 -4.51 -14.33
C LEU A 251 -14.18 -4.40 -15.39
N SER A 252 -13.94 -3.21 -15.97
CA SER A 252 -12.81 -2.97 -16.88
C SER A 252 -11.45 -3.08 -16.14
N TRP A 253 -11.40 -2.49 -14.94
CA TRP A 253 -10.62 -2.96 -13.78
C TRP A 253 -10.22 -4.44 -13.76
N GLY A 254 -11.19 -5.22 -13.27
CA GLY A 254 -11.04 -6.61 -12.90
C GLY A 254 -10.71 -7.49 -14.09
N LEU A 255 -11.37 -7.32 -15.24
CA LEU A 255 -11.15 -8.17 -16.42
C LEU A 255 -9.70 -8.11 -16.94
N MET A 256 -9.06 -6.94 -16.87
CA MET A 256 -7.67 -6.82 -17.31
C MET A 256 -6.73 -7.67 -16.44
N TYR A 257 -6.83 -7.52 -15.12
CA TYR A 257 -5.94 -8.23 -14.21
C TYR A 257 -6.35 -9.69 -14.00
N ALA A 258 -7.64 -10.02 -14.15
CA ALA A 258 -8.10 -11.41 -14.25
C ALA A 258 -7.50 -12.16 -15.45
N GLY A 259 -6.98 -11.45 -16.46
CA GLY A 259 -6.16 -12.05 -17.52
C GLY A 259 -4.69 -12.28 -17.12
N PHE A 260 -4.13 -11.48 -16.22
CA PHE A 260 -2.73 -11.60 -15.77
C PHE A 260 -2.54 -12.62 -14.64
N ILE A 261 -3.48 -12.68 -13.69
CA ILE A 261 -3.46 -13.64 -12.58
C ILE A 261 -3.34 -15.10 -13.02
N PRO A 262 -4.11 -15.63 -13.99
CA PRO A 262 -4.00 -17.04 -14.38
C PRO A 262 -2.61 -17.37 -14.95
N ILE A 263 -1.99 -16.45 -15.69
CA ILE A 263 -0.62 -16.62 -16.21
C ILE A 263 0.35 -16.79 -15.04
N MET A 264 0.27 -15.91 -14.04
CA MET A 264 1.12 -16.01 -12.85
C MET A 264 0.80 -17.25 -12.00
N ALA A 265 -0.47 -17.59 -11.82
CA ALA A 265 -0.88 -18.79 -11.09
C ALA A 265 -0.37 -20.06 -11.78
N THR A 266 -0.37 -20.13 -13.12
CA THR A 266 0.25 -21.26 -13.84
C THR A 266 1.75 -21.34 -13.63
N LEU A 267 2.46 -20.20 -13.66
CA LEU A 267 3.91 -20.16 -13.41
C LEU A 267 4.25 -20.62 -11.98
N MET A 268 3.51 -20.14 -10.98
CA MET A 268 3.70 -20.54 -9.58
C MET A 268 3.38 -22.02 -9.36
N ALA A 269 2.27 -22.51 -9.90
CA ALA A 269 1.90 -23.93 -9.80
C ALA A 269 2.92 -24.85 -10.49
N LEU A 270 3.49 -24.41 -11.63
CA LEU A 270 4.55 -25.13 -12.31
C LEU A 270 5.82 -25.20 -11.45
N ILE A 271 6.20 -24.10 -10.79
CA ILE A 271 7.37 -24.08 -9.89
C ILE A 271 7.18 -24.97 -8.68
N VAL A 272 6.03 -24.90 -8.02
CA VAL A 272 5.70 -25.76 -6.87
C VAL A 272 5.84 -27.24 -7.25
N LYS A 273 5.41 -27.60 -8.48
CA LYS A 273 5.52 -28.96 -9.01
C LYS A 273 6.92 -29.33 -9.48
N SER A 274 7.62 -28.44 -10.18
CA SER A 274 8.96 -28.72 -10.70
C SER A 274 10.01 -28.78 -9.59
N ALA A 275 9.85 -27.96 -8.55
CA ALA A 275 10.68 -27.99 -7.36
C ALA A 275 10.34 -29.16 -6.42
N GLN A 276 9.36 -30.01 -6.78
CA GLN A 276 8.92 -31.18 -6.01
C GLN A 276 8.54 -30.87 -4.55
N ILE A 277 8.11 -29.64 -4.27
CA ILE A 277 7.69 -29.20 -2.93
C ILE A 277 6.38 -29.89 -2.53
N VAL A 278 5.51 -30.12 -3.51
CA VAL A 278 4.26 -30.85 -3.32
C VAL A 278 4.20 -31.90 -4.42
N VAL A 279 4.40 -33.16 -4.07
CA VAL A 279 4.55 -34.28 -5.00
C VAL A 279 3.18 -34.89 -5.29
N LEU A 280 2.38 -35.19 -4.26
CA LEU A 280 1.21 -36.07 -4.37
C LEU A 280 -0.05 -35.35 -4.88
N THR A 281 -0.31 -34.12 -4.43
CA THR A 281 -1.55 -33.40 -4.85
C THR A 281 -1.58 -33.09 -6.35
N GLY A 282 -2.76 -33.05 -6.98
CA GLY A 282 -2.84 -32.74 -8.42
C GLY A 282 -2.47 -31.28 -8.75
N PHE A 283 -1.84 -31.04 -9.91
CA PHE A 283 -1.52 -29.69 -10.42
C PHE A 283 -2.74 -28.74 -10.40
N VAL A 284 -3.92 -29.27 -10.74
CA VAL A 284 -5.18 -28.51 -10.76
C VAL A 284 -5.53 -27.93 -9.40
N MET A 285 -5.24 -28.64 -8.31
CA MET A 285 -5.56 -28.20 -6.95
C MET A 285 -4.69 -27.01 -6.55
N VAL A 286 -3.37 -27.14 -6.77
CA VAL A 286 -2.38 -26.08 -6.53
C VAL A 286 -2.69 -24.85 -7.38
N PHE A 287 -2.96 -25.05 -8.68
CA PHE A 287 -3.35 -23.97 -9.59
C PHE A 287 -4.62 -23.23 -9.11
N THR A 288 -5.63 -23.97 -8.65
CA THR A 288 -6.90 -23.37 -8.18
C THR A 288 -6.69 -22.52 -6.92
N LEU A 289 -5.86 -22.97 -5.99
CA LEU A 289 -5.51 -22.21 -4.79
C LEU A 289 -4.85 -20.86 -5.14
N PHE A 290 -3.83 -20.87 -6.00
CA PHE A 290 -3.16 -19.65 -6.46
C PHE A 290 -4.07 -18.72 -7.27
N LEU A 291 -4.94 -19.29 -8.11
CA LEU A 291 -5.91 -18.52 -8.91
C LEU A 291 -6.91 -17.77 -8.01
N LEU A 292 -7.52 -18.46 -7.04
CA LEU A 292 -8.47 -17.85 -6.11
C LEU A 292 -7.82 -16.82 -5.21
N TYR A 293 -6.59 -17.08 -4.74
CA TYR A 293 -5.81 -16.11 -3.98
C TYR A 293 -5.58 -14.81 -4.78
N GLY A 294 -5.11 -14.92 -6.03
CA GLY A 294 -4.87 -13.75 -6.87
C GLY A 294 -6.15 -12.95 -7.20
N LEU A 295 -7.28 -13.63 -7.41
CA LEU A 295 -8.58 -12.97 -7.62
C LEU A 295 -9.06 -12.23 -6.36
N SER A 296 -8.93 -12.85 -5.19
CA SER A 296 -9.28 -12.22 -3.91
C SER A 296 -8.44 -10.97 -3.66
N LEU A 297 -7.12 -11.02 -3.91
CA LEU A 297 -6.23 -9.87 -3.78
C LEU A 297 -6.61 -8.69 -4.69
N ILE A 298 -7.13 -8.92 -5.91
CA ILE A 298 -7.61 -7.83 -6.78
C ILE A 298 -8.78 -7.11 -6.12
N THR A 299 -9.73 -7.86 -5.57
CA THR A 299 -10.89 -7.27 -4.90
C THR A 299 -10.51 -6.56 -3.60
N LEU A 300 -9.51 -7.06 -2.87
CA LEU A 300 -8.91 -6.37 -1.73
C LEU A 300 -8.26 -5.04 -2.16
N ALA A 301 -7.54 -5.03 -3.28
CA ALA A 301 -6.96 -3.82 -3.85
C ALA A 301 -8.02 -2.77 -4.21
N PHE A 302 -9.16 -3.22 -4.76
CA PHE A 302 -10.30 -2.35 -5.05
C PHE A 302 -10.90 -1.76 -3.78
N LEU A 303 -11.13 -2.58 -2.74
CA LEU A 303 -11.63 -2.13 -1.45
C LEU A 303 -10.72 -1.04 -0.86
N MET A 304 -9.41 -1.28 -0.85
CA MET A 304 -8.45 -0.31 -0.31
C MET A 304 -8.35 0.97 -1.15
N SER A 305 -8.50 0.89 -2.48
CA SER A 305 -8.57 2.07 -3.36
C SER A 305 -9.79 2.96 -3.13
N VAL A 306 -10.86 2.39 -2.55
CA VAL A 306 -12.04 3.16 -2.15
C VAL A 306 -11.81 3.88 -0.82
N LEU A 307 -11.21 3.20 0.15
CA LEU A 307 -10.98 3.70 1.51
C LEU A 307 -9.88 4.77 1.58
N ILE A 308 -8.83 4.62 0.77
CA ILE A 308 -7.67 5.51 0.79
C ILE A 308 -7.72 6.47 -0.40
N LYS A 309 -7.65 7.77 -0.10
CA LYS A 309 -7.64 8.79 -1.16
C LYS A 309 -6.31 8.82 -1.92
N LYS A 310 -5.16 8.69 -1.24
CA LYS A 310 -3.86 8.87 -1.90
C LYS A 310 -3.41 7.60 -2.65
N PRO A 311 -3.10 7.65 -3.96
CA PRO A 311 -2.73 6.46 -4.75
C PRO A 311 -1.51 5.69 -4.20
N PHE A 312 -0.41 6.40 -3.92
CA PHE A 312 0.80 5.78 -3.38
C PHE A 312 0.59 5.11 -2.01
N LEU A 313 -0.13 5.80 -1.12
CA LEU A 313 -0.43 5.27 0.20
C LEU A 313 -1.30 4.00 0.10
N THR A 314 -2.18 3.94 -0.89
CA THR A 314 -3.02 2.75 -1.13
C THR A 314 -2.15 1.55 -1.46
N GLY A 315 -1.23 1.68 -2.42
CA GLY A 315 -0.33 0.58 -2.79
C GLY A 315 0.55 0.11 -1.64
N LEU A 316 1.12 1.05 -0.87
CA LEU A 316 1.95 0.71 0.29
C LEU A 316 1.15 -0.03 1.37
N VAL A 317 -0.04 0.45 1.72
CA VAL A 317 -0.88 -0.18 2.74
C VAL A 317 -1.32 -1.57 2.29
N VAL A 318 -1.70 -1.75 1.03
CA VAL A 318 -2.07 -3.07 0.49
C VAL A 318 -0.89 -4.03 0.57
N PHE A 319 0.32 -3.59 0.20
CA PHE A 319 1.53 -4.40 0.33
C PHE A 319 1.80 -4.83 1.78
N LEU A 320 1.75 -3.88 2.72
CA LEU A 320 1.97 -4.16 4.14
C LEU A 320 0.89 -5.10 4.72
N LEU A 321 -0.37 -4.96 4.29
CA LEU A 321 -1.44 -5.87 4.69
C LEU A 321 -1.20 -7.29 4.18
N ILE A 322 -0.75 -7.45 2.93
CA ILE A 322 -0.41 -8.77 2.36
C ILE A 322 0.68 -9.45 3.20
N VAL A 323 1.76 -8.74 3.50
CA VAL A 323 2.89 -9.28 4.27
C VAL A 323 2.47 -9.58 5.71
N PHE A 324 1.84 -8.63 6.40
CA PHE A 324 1.47 -8.77 7.81
C PHE A 324 0.50 -9.93 8.06
N TRP A 325 -0.59 -10.01 7.30
CA TRP A 325 -1.59 -11.07 7.46
C TRP A 325 -1.10 -12.42 6.93
N GLY A 326 -0.22 -12.42 5.93
CA GLY A 326 0.46 -13.62 5.47
C GLY A 326 1.36 -14.21 6.55
N ILE A 327 2.21 -13.39 7.19
CA ILE A 327 3.10 -13.83 8.27
C ILE A 327 2.30 -14.38 9.46
N LEU A 328 1.16 -13.75 9.78
CA LEU A 328 0.29 -14.19 10.86
C LEU A 328 -0.26 -15.61 10.66
N GLY A 329 -0.17 -16.18 9.46
CA GLY A 329 -0.53 -17.57 9.16
C GLY A 329 0.57 -18.61 9.42
N PHE A 330 1.84 -18.23 9.63
CA PHE A 330 2.89 -19.19 10.00
C PHE A 330 2.61 -19.95 11.31
N PRO A 331 2.03 -19.34 12.36
CA PRO A 331 1.58 -20.08 13.54
C PRO A 331 0.61 -21.22 13.23
N ALA A 332 -0.17 -21.15 12.14
CA ALA A 332 -1.05 -22.24 11.73
C ALA A 332 -0.28 -23.45 11.15
N LEU A 333 0.96 -23.25 10.68
CA LEU A 333 1.87 -24.37 10.37
C LEU A 333 2.33 -25.04 11.66
N TYR A 334 2.77 -24.28 12.65
CA TYR A 334 3.51 -24.82 13.80
C TYR A 334 2.69 -25.15 15.05
N THR A 335 1.46 -24.62 15.15
CA THR A 335 0.61 -24.79 16.33
C THR A 335 -0.83 -25.04 15.93
N HIS A 336 -1.51 -25.91 16.70
CA HIS A 336 -2.96 -26.05 16.61
C HIS A 336 -3.62 -24.79 17.18
N LEU A 337 -3.93 -23.82 16.29
CA LEU A 337 -4.76 -22.68 16.64
C LEU A 337 -6.17 -23.18 17.00
N PRO A 338 -6.86 -22.54 17.96
CA PRO A 338 -8.26 -22.87 18.21
C PRO A 338 -9.07 -22.58 16.95
N ALA A 339 -9.86 -23.56 16.50
CA ALA A 339 -10.57 -23.50 15.21
C ALA A 339 -11.32 -22.18 14.97
N PHE A 340 -11.98 -21.61 15.99
CA PHE A 340 -12.66 -20.33 15.88
C PHE A 340 -11.75 -19.18 15.41
N LEU A 341 -10.55 -19.07 15.98
CA LEU A 341 -9.60 -18.01 15.64
C LEU A 341 -9.10 -18.17 14.21
N GLU A 342 -8.79 -19.40 13.80
CA GLU A 342 -8.39 -19.74 12.43
C GLU A 342 -9.45 -19.31 11.41
N TRP A 343 -10.71 -19.70 11.59
CA TRP A 343 -11.79 -19.33 10.67
C TRP A 343 -12.06 -17.83 10.61
N THR A 344 -11.93 -17.11 11.73
CA THR A 344 -12.09 -15.64 11.72
C THR A 344 -10.97 -14.93 10.97
N LEU A 345 -9.74 -15.41 11.10
CA LEU A 345 -8.57 -14.85 10.41
C LEU A 345 -8.55 -15.25 8.93
N CYS A 346 -9.18 -16.38 8.55
CA CYS A 346 -9.39 -16.76 7.15
C CYS A 346 -10.28 -15.78 6.36
N LEU A 347 -10.92 -14.80 7.00
CA LEU A 347 -11.57 -13.66 6.31
C LEU A 347 -10.54 -12.71 5.65
N LEU A 348 -9.27 -12.87 6.00
CA LEU A 348 -8.15 -12.13 5.44
C LEU A 348 -7.44 -13.04 4.43
N SER A 349 -7.58 -12.70 3.15
CA SER A 349 -7.13 -13.58 2.06
C SER A 349 -5.67 -14.05 2.12
N PRO A 350 -4.67 -13.25 2.58
CA PRO A 350 -3.29 -13.74 2.71
C PRO A 350 -3.13 -14.80 3.81
N PHE A 351 -3.91 -14.72 4.89
CA PHE A 351 -3.92 -15.72 5.95
C PHE A 351 -4.61 -17.02 5.48
N ALA A 352 -5.75 -16.91 4.79
CA ALA A 352 -6.43 -18.09 4.23
C ALA A 352 -5.54 -18.84 3.23
N PHE A 353 -4.73 -18.12 2.45
CA PHE A 353 -3.77 -18.71 1.52
C PHE A 353 -2.63 -19.46 2.24
N THR A 354 -2.05 -18.89 3.30
CA THR A 354 -0.98 -19.57 4.05
C THR A 354 -1.48 -20.82 4.77
N VAL A 355 -2.68 -20.75 5.35
CA VAL A 355 -3.36 -21.93 5.92
C VAL A 355 -3.62 -23.00 4.84
N GLY A 356 -4.08 -22.60 3.65
CA GLY A 356 -4.28 -23.52 2.52
C GLY A 356 -2.98 -24.19 2.04
N MET A 357 -1.87 -23.45 1.99
CA MET A 357 -0.55 -23.99 1.67
C MET A 357 -0.02 -24.92 2.78
N ALA A 358 -0.25 -24.57 4.05
CA ALA A 358 0.12 -25.40 5.19
C ALA A 358 -0.58 -26.76 5.17
N GLN A 359 -1.88 -26.76 4.91
CA GLN A 359 -2.69 -27.99 4.80
C GLN A 359 -2.26 -28.86 3.61
N LEU A 360 -1.93 -28.23 2.48
CA LEU A 360 -1.43 -28.92 1.29
C LEU A 360 -0.10 -29.64 1.57
N ILE A 361 0.79 -29.01 2.33
CA ILE A 361 2.07 -29.60 2.78
C ILE A 361 1.81 -30.74 3.79
N HIS A 362 0.93 -30.53 4.76
CA HIS A 362 0.58 -31.54 5.77
C HIS A 362 0.00 -32.82 5.14
N LEU A 363 -0.86 -32.68 4.13
CA LEU A 363 -1.42 -33.81 3.39
C LEU A 363 -0.36 -34.61 2.62
N ASP A 364 0.67 -33.96 2.09
CA ASP A 364 1.78 -34.67 1.44
C ASP A 364 2.68 -35.40 2.45
N TYR A 365 2.78 -34.92 3.70
CA TYR A 365 3.55 -35.55 4.77
C TYR A 365 2.87 -36.81 5.35
N ASP A 366 1.55 -36.79 5.55
CA ASP A 366 0.84 -37.80 6.35
C ASP A 366 0.32 -39.04 5.61
N VAL A 367 0.37 -39.08 4.28
CA VAL A 367 -0.26 -40.14 3.46
C VAL A 367 0.26 -41.57 3.68
N ASN A 368 1.29 -41.76 4.50
CA ASN A 368 1.87 -43.08 4.78
C ASN A 368 1.35 -43.81 6.03
N SER A 369 0.36 -43.32 6.78
CA SER A 369 -0.30 -44.18 7.76
C SER A 369 -1.29 -45.11 7.04
N ASN A 370 -0.91 -46.37 6.83
CA ASN A 370 -1.85 -47.45 6.48
C ASN A 370 -2.83 -47.78 7.64
N ALA A 371 -2.88 -46.95 8.68
CA ALA A 371 -4.02 -46.94 9.58
C ALA A 371 -5.24 -46.54 8.76
N HIS A 372 -6.34 -47.29 8.92
CA HIS A 372 -7.61 -47.04 8.26
C HIS A 372 -7.86 -45.55 8.06
N LEU A 373 -8.22 -45.17 6.82
CA LEU A 373 -8.86 -43.90 6.49
C LEU A 373 -10.02 -43.64 7.48
N ASP A 374 -9.76 -43.05 8.63
CA ASP A 374 -10.69 -42.13 9.29
C ASP A 374 -10.54 -40.77 8.58
N SER A 375 -10.77 -40.83 7.28
CA SER A 375 -10.68 -39.76 6.29
C SER A 375 -11.88 -38.82 6.35
N SER A 376 -12.49 -38.63 7.53
CA SER A 376 -13.72 -37.83 7.65
C SER A 376 -13.45 -36.36 7.95
N GLN A 377 -12.23 -35.95 8.34
CA GLN A 377 -11.94 -34.56 8.74
C GLN A 377 -11.01 -33.78 7.78
N ASN A 378 -10.02 -34.43 7.13
CA ASN A 378 -8.97 -33.70 6.41
C ASN A 378 -9.29 -33.17 4.99
N PRO A 379 -10.02 -33.86 4.08
CA PRO A 379 -10.30 -33.32 2.73
C PRO A 379 -11.31 -32.16 2.74
N TYR A 380 -12.16 -32.07 3.76
CA TYR A 380 -13.11 -30.96 3.93
C TYR A 380 -12.41 -29.64 4.23
N LEU A 381 -11.22 -29.69 4.84
CA LEU A 381 -10.50 -28.51 5.30
C LEU A 381 -9.94 -27.69 4.12
N ILE A 382 -9.34 -28.34 3.10
CA ILE A 382 -8.90 -27.61 1.90
C ILE A 382 -10.09 -27.07 1.10
N ILE A 383 -11.17 -27.85 0.98
CA ILE A 383 -12.37 -27.38 0.28
C ILE A 383 -12.95 -26.14 0.99
N ALA A 384 -12.91 -26.13 2.32
CA ALA A 384 -13.33 -24.99 3.12
C ALA A 384 -12.40 -23.78 2.96
N THR A 385 -11.08 -23.93 2.88
CA THR A 385 -10.16 -22.79 2.60
C THR A 385 -10.38 -22.21 1.20
N LEU A 386 -10.62 -23.07 0.19
CA LEU A 386 -11.00 -22.61 -1.16
C LEU A 386 -12.34 -21.86 -1.15
N PHE A 387 -13.33 -22.35 -0.38
CA PHE A 387 -14.61 -21.67 -0.21
C PHE A 387 -14.45 -20.30 0.47
N MET A 388 -13.61 -20.20 1.50
CA MET A 388 -13.31 -18.92 2.17
C MET A 388 -12.68 -17.91 1.20
N LEU A 389 -11.75 -18.32 0.33
CA LEU A 389 -11.18 -17.42 -0.67
C LEU A 389 -12.21 -16.90 -1.70
N VAL A 390 -13.17 -17.74 -2.10
CA VAL A 390 -14.28 -17.32 -2.96
C VAL A 390 -15.20 -16.34 -2.20
N PHE A 391 -15.50 -16.65 -0.94
CA PHE A 391 -16.30 -15.79 -0.07
C PHE A 391 -15.65 -14.42 0.12
N ASP A 392 -14.34 -14.37 0.41
CA ASP A 392 -13.56 -13.13 0.53
C ASP A 392 -13.63 -12.29 -0.75
N THR A 393 -13.47 -12.94 -1.92
CA THR A 393 -13.56 -12.27 -3.22
C THR A 393 -14.91 -11.58 -3.41
N LEU A 394 -16.00 -12.26 -3.07
CA LEU A 394 -17.36 -11.70 -3.15
C LEU A 394 -17.58 -10.62 -2.09
N LEU A 395 -17.12 -10.83 -0.86
CA LEU A 395 -17.25 -9.91 0.24
C LEU A 395 -16.53 -8.59 -0.05
N TYR A 396 -15.27 -8.64 -0.47
CA TYR A 396 -14.50 -7.44 -0.82
C TYR A 396 -15.10 -6.70 -2.01
N LEU A 397 -15.66 -7.41 -3.01
CA LEU A 397 -16.35 -6.78 -4.13
C LEU A 397 -17.63 -6.06 -3.67
N VAL A 398 -18.46 -6.69 -2.85
CA VAL A 398 -19.68 -6.08 -2.29
C VAL A 398 -19.33 -4.87 -1.42
N LEU A 399 -18.31 -5.00 -0.56
CA LEU A 399 -17.82 -3.89 0.27
C LEU A 399 -17.27 -2.75 -0.60
N THR A 400 -16.56 -3.05 -1.69
CA THR A 400 -16.08 -2.04 -2.63
C THR A 400 -17.25 -1.24 -3.21
N LEU A 401 -18.26 -1.92 -3.75
CA LEU A 401 -19.45 -1.28 -4.33
C LEU A 401 -20.24 -0.48 -3.27
N TYR A 402 -20.31 -0.99 -2.04
CA TYR A 402 -20.97 -0.34 -0.92
C TYR A 402 -20.24 0.93 -0.46
N PHE A 403 -18.92 0.83 -0.22
CA PHE A 403 -18.11 1.97 0.20
C PHE A 403 -17.95 3.02 -0.89
N ASP A 404 -17.98 2.65 -2.17
CA ASP A 404 -17.92 3.61 -3.28
C ASP A 404 -19.11 4.58 -3.24
N LYS A 405 -20.29 4.10 -2.83
CA LYS A 405 -21.50 4.92 -2.62
C LYS A 405 -21.47 5.77 -1.34
N ILE A 406 -20.73 5.35 -0.31
CA ILE A 406 -20.69 6.02 1.00
C ILE A 406 -19.54 7.03 1.11
N LEU A 407 -18.41 6.72 0.45
CA LEU A 407 -17.20 7.52 0.44
C LEU A 407 -17.00 8.09 -0.98
N PRO A 408 -17.80 9.08 -1.39
CA PRO A 408 -17.65 9.66 -2.71
C PRO A 408 -16.27 10.29 -2.91
N ALA A 409 -15.82 10.26 -4.16
CA ALA A 409 -14.73 11.09 -4.65
C ALA A 409 -15.06 12.58 -4.48
N GLU A 410 -14.11 13.49 -4.76
CA GLU A 410 -14.22 14.95 -4.51
C GLU A 410 -15.53 15.61 -4.99
N TYR A 411 -16.22 15.02 -5.97
CA TYR A 411 -17.46 15.51 -6.59
C TYR A 411 -18.63 14.49 -6.54
N GLY A 412 -18.53 13.41 -5.76
CA GLY A 412 -19.55 12.35 -5.74
C GLY A 412 -20.66 12.58 -4.70
N HIS A 413 -21.82 11.97 -4.93
CA HIS A 413 -22.93 11.94 -3.98
C HIS A 413 -22.58 11.10 -2.74
N ARG A 414 -22.75 11.64 -1.53
CA ARG A 414 -22.61 10.85 -0.29
C ARG A 414 -23.95 10.20 0.04
N CYS A 415 -24.11 8.91 -0.22
CA CYS A 415 -25.26 8.18 0.29
C CYS A 415 -25.14 8.00 1.82
N SER A 416 -26.28 8.07 2.53
CA SER A 416 -26.33 7.74 3.96
C SER A 416 -25.94 6.27 4.16
N PRO A 417 -25.19 5.88 5.21
CA PRO A 417 -24.74 4.50 5.41
C PRO A 417 -25.87 3.46 5.39
N LEU A 418 -27.07 3.84 5.85
CA LEU A 418 -28.27 2.99 5.87
C LEU A 418 -29.17 3.21 4.65
N PHE A 419 -28.63 3.60 3.49
CA PHE A 419 -29.45 3.86 2.29
C PHE A 419 -30.26 2.64 1.85
N PHE A 420 -29.74 1.43 2.08
CA PHE A 420 -30.40 0.16 1.76
C PHE A 420 -31.65 -0.10 2.60
N LEU A 421 -31.85 0.57 3.74
CA LEU A 421 -33.07 0.47 4.55
C LEU A 421 -34.12 1.51 4.16
N LYS A 422 -33.79 2.47 3.30
CA LYS A 422 -34.76 3.45 2.82
C LYS A 422 -35.56 2.86 1.66
N SER A 423 -36.88 2.77 1.82
CA SER A 423 -37.81 2.24 0.81
C SER A 423 -37.69 2.90 -0.57
N CYS A 424 -37.26 4.16 -0.62
CA CYS A 424 -36.99 4.90 -1.87
C CYS A 424 -35.86 4.32 -2.74
N PHE A 425 -34.99 3.46 -2.21
CA PHE A 425 -33.92 2.82 -3.00
C PHE A 425 -34.41 1.55 -3.72
N TRP A 426 -35.32 0.79 -3.10
CA TRP A 426 -35.78 -0.51 -3.62
C TRP A 426 -37.04 -0.41 -4.48
N PHE A 427 -37.95 0.53 -4.19
CA PHE A 427 -39.20 0.65 -4.94
C PHE A 427 -39.14 1.77 -5.98
N GLN A 428 -38.87 1.35 -7.22
CA GLN A 428 -39.09 2.15 -8.42
C GLN A 428 -40.59 2.18 -8.73
N HIS A 429 -41.36 3.08 -8.10
CA HIS A 429 -42.75 3.29 -8.51
C HIS A 429 -42.83 4.35 -9.60
N GLY A 430 -42.96 3.88 -10.84
CA GLY A 430 -43.56 4.65 -11.91
C GLY A 430 -45.07 4.67 -11.72
N ARG A 431 -45.63 5.82 -11.33
CA ARG A 431 -46.77 6.45 -12.02
C ARG A 431 -47.04 7.82 -11.40
N ALA A 432 -47.37 8.75 -12.29
CA ALA A 432 -47.88 10.07 -12.01
C ALA A 432 -49.06 10.05 -11.02
N ASN A 433 -49.08 11.10 -10.19
CA ASN A 433 -50.20 11.72 -9.47
C ASN A 433 -49.78 12.02 -8.03
N HIS A 434 -48.91 13.01 -7.87
CA HIS A 434 -49.04 13.88 -6.72
C HIS A 434 -49.49 15.24 -7.24
N VAL A 435 -50.77 15.50 -7.00
CA VAL A 435 -51.35 16.83 -6.84
C VAL A 435 -50.30 17.66 -6.09
N VAL A 436 -49.60 18.51 -6.85
CA VAL A 436 -48.96 19.68 -6.29
C VAL A 436 -50.16 20.49 -5.82
N LEU A 437 -50.38 20.47 -4.51
CA LEU A 437 -51.16 21.51 -3.86
C LEU A 437 -50.48 22.81 -4.27
N GLU A 438 -51.09 23.51 -5.22
CA GLU A 438 -50.86 24.92 -5.49
C GLU A 438 -51.09 25.67 -4.18
N ASN A 439 -50.07 25.71 -3.34
CA ASN A 439 -49.90 26.88 -2.50
C ASN A 439 -49.28 27.92 -3.42
N GLU A 440 -50.18 28.63 -4.12
CA GLU A 440 -49.98 29.98 -4.58
C GLU A 440 -49.45 30.82 -3.41
N THR A 441 -48.14 30.80 -3.25
CA THR A 441 -47.37 31.92 -2.77
C THR A 441 -46.20 31.98 -3.73
N ASP A 442 -46.53 32.32 -4.97
CA ASP A 442 -45.61 33.06 -5.81
C ASP A 442 -45.22 34.30 -5.00
N SER A 443 -44.10 34.20 -4.29
CA SER A 443 -43.23 35.36 -4.21
C SER A 443 -42.77 35.59 -5.64
N ASP A 444 -43.62 36.28 -6.42
CA ASP A 444 -43.21 36.99 -7.61
C ASP A 444 -41.83 37.59 -7.28
N PRO A 445 -40.82 37.44 -8.17
CA PRO A 445 -39.68 38.33 -8.05
C PRO A 445 -40.32 39.72 -8.07
N THR A 446 -40.22 40.46 -6.96
CA THR A 446 -40.48 41.89 -6.99
C THR A 446 -39.86 42.40 -8.28
N PRO A 447 -40.55 43.21 -9.11
CA PRO A 447 -40.03 43.71 -10.37
C PRO A 447 -38.84 44.59 -10.01
N ASN A 448 -37.70 43.93 -9.83
CA ASN A 448 -36.47 44.51 -9.41
C ASN A 448 -35.94 44.98 -10.75
N ASP A 449 -35.81 46.30 -10.91
CA ASP A 449 -35.38 46.94 -12.16
C ASP A 449 -34.11 46.31 -12.77
N CYS A 450 -33.39 45.45 -12.04
CA CYS A 450 -32.12 44.80 -12.40
C CYS A 450 -32.27 43.62 -13.37
N PHE A 451 -33.49 43.18 -13.68
CA PHE A 451 -33.74 42.06 -14.58
C PHE A 451 -34.47 42.52 -15.83
N GLU A 452 -33.91 42.23 -17.00
CA GLU A 452 -34.60 42.50 -18.27
C GLU A 452 -35.78 41.53 -18.42
N PRO A 453 -37.00 42.04 -18.68
CA PRO A 453 -38.16 41.21 -18.93
C PRO A 453 -37.92 40.34 -20.17
N VAL A 454 -38.42 39.12 -20.12
CA VAL A 454 -38.22 38.13 -21.18
C VAL A 454 -39.17 38.46 -22.34
N SER A 455 -38.69 38.41 -23.58
CA SER A 455 -39.55 38.63 -24.74
C SER A 455 -40.58 37.49 -24.87
N PRO A 456 -41.80 37.79 -25.38
CA PRO A 456 -42.88 36.80 -25.46
C PRO A 456 -42.53 35.57 -26.31
N GLU A 457 -41.51 35.65 -27.17
CA GLU A 457 -41.00 34.56 -28.01
C GLU A 457 -40.34 33.42 -27.22
N PHE A 458 -39.92 33.67 -25.97
CA PHE A 458 -39.28 32.67 -25.10
C PHE A 458 -40.20 32.12 -24.01
N CYS A 459 -41.43 32.62 -23.89
CA CYS A 459 -42.43 32.05 -22.98
C CYS A 459 -42.76 30.61 -23.37
N GLY A 460 -42.59 29.65 -22.45
CA GLY A 460 -42.79 28.22 -22.69
C GLY A 460 -41.56 27.49 -23.25
N LYS A 461 -40.44 28.19 -23.48
CA LYS A 461 -39.15 27.61 -23.88
C LYS A 461 -38.16 27.52 -22.72
N GLU A 462 -38.63 27.47 -21.47
CA GLU A 462 -37.75 27.36 -20.30
C GLU A 462 -37.17 25.95 -20.19
N ALA A 463 -35.93 25.78 -20.64
CA ALA A 463 -35.26 24.49 -20.60
C ALA A 463 -34.66 24.18 -19.23
N ILE A 464 -34.10 25.18 -18.53
CA ILE A 464 -33.52 25.02 -17.19
C ILE A 464 -34.18 26.02 -16.25
N ARG A 465 -34.83 25.53 -15.19
CA ARG A 465 -35.43 26.38 -14.14
C ARG A 465 -34.70 26.20 -12.82
N ILE A 466 -34.27 27.29 -12.21
CA ILE A 466 -33.51 27.29 -10.96
C ILE A 466 -34.33 28.00 -9.89
N LYS A 467 -34.74 27.25 -8.84
CA LYS A 467 -35.59 27.75 -7.75
C LYS A 467 -34.83 27.75 -6.42
N ASN A 468 -34.56 28.96 -5.91
CA ASN A 468 -33.96 29.28 -4.61
C ASN A 468 -32.72 28.41 -4.27
N LEU A 469 -31.78 28.32 -5.21
CA LEU A 469 -30.63 27.43 -5.12
C LEU A 469 -29.61 27.93 -4.10
N LYS A 470 -29.31 27.10 -3.09
CA LYS A 470 -28.30 27.36 -2.06
C LYS A 470 -27.26 26.28 -2.04
N LYS A 471 -25.99 26.66 -1.85
CA LYS A 471 -24.88 25.71 -1.71
C LYS A 471 -23.89 26.20 -0.67
N GLU A 472 -23.62 25.33 0.29
CA GLU A 472 -22.67 25.54 1.36
C GLU A 472 -21.59 24.46 1.34
N TYR A 473 -20.34 24.86 1.54
CA TYR A 473 -19.20 23.96 1.71
C TYR A 473 -18.69 24.07 3.16
N ALA A 474 -18.67 22.94 3.87
CA ALA A 474 -18.10 22.85 5.20
C ALA A 474 -16.58 22.65 5.09
N GLY A 475 -15.80 23.71 5.32
CA GLY A 475 -14.35 23.62 5.46
C GLY A 475 -13.93 23.10 6.84
N LYS A 476 -12.63 22.83 7.03
CA LYS A 476 -12.08 22.38 8.33
C LYS A 476 -12.18 23.44 9.43
N CYS A 477 -12.23 24.72 9.07
CA CYS A 477 -12.32 25.83 10.03
C CYS A 477 -13.53 26.76 9.80
N GLU A 478 -14.07 26.88 8.58
CA GLU A 478 -15.20 27.79 8.29
C GLU A 478 -16.18 27.19 7.27
N ARG A 479 -17.45 27.58 7.39
CA ARG A 479 -18.50 27.28 6.41
C ARG A 479 -18.54 28.38 5.36
N VAL A 480 -18.31 28.02 4.10
CA VAL A 480 -18.35 28.97 2.98
C VAL A 480 -19.65 28.76 2.20
N GLU A 481 -20.54 29.75 2.25
CA GLU A 481 -21.73 29.80 1.42
C GLU A 481 -21.36 30.22 -0.02
N ALA A 482 -21.29 29.25 -0.93
CA ALA A 482 -20.93 29.49 -2.32
C ALA A 482 -22.11 30.02 -3.17
N LEU A 483 -23.35 29.63 -2.83
CA LEU A 483 -24.58 30.13 -3.49
C LEU A 483 -25.64 30.46 -2.43
N LYS A 484 -26.25 31.64 -2.54
CA LYS A 484 -27.14 32.24 -1.53
C LYS A 484 -28.55 32.51 -2.08
N GLY A 485 -29.22 31.47 -2.57
CA GLY A 485 -30.63 31.53 -2.99
C GLY A 485 -30.79 32.10 -4.40
N VAL A 486 -30.10 31.50 -5.37
CA VAL A 486 -30.14 31.93 -6.78
C VAL A 486 -31.45 31.49 -7.42
N VAL A 487 -32.13 32.40 -8.13
CA VAL A 487 -33.39 32.17 -8.84
C VAL A 487 -33.29 32.78 -10.24
N PHE A 488 -33.31 31.95 -11.29
CA PHE A 488 -33.44 32.40 -12.68
C PHE A 488 -33.70 31.21 -13.62
N ASP A 489 -34.23 31.50 -14.81
CA ASP A 489 -34.52 30.51 -15.85
C ASP A 489 -33.63 30.73 -17.09
N ILE A 490 -33.35 29.65 -17.80
CA ILE A 490 -32.55 29.61 -19.04
C ILE A 490 -33.42 29.02 -20.16
N TYR A 491 -33.33 29.64 -21.33
CA TYR A 491 -34.22 29.41 -22.45
C TYR A 491 -33.53 28.66 -23.59
N GLU A 492 -34.30 27.87 -24.32
CA GLU A 492 -33.87 27.20 -25.55
C GLU A 492 -33.69 28.22 -26.69
N GLY A 493 -32.68 28.00 -27.54
CA GLY A 493 -32.34 28.91 -28.64
C GLY A 493 -31.55 30.15 -28.22
N GLN A 494 -31.13 30.23 -26.96
CA GLN A 494 -30.44 31.38 -26.37
C GLN A 494 -29.07 30.99 -25.80
N ILE A 495 -28.05 31.83 -26.05
CA ILE A 495 -26.75 31.71 -25.39
C ILE A 495 -26.74 32.56 -24.12
N THR A 496 -26.54 31.94 -22.96
CA THR A 496 -26.46 32.61 -21.66
C THR A 496 -25.03 32.60 -21.11
N ALA A 497 -24.50 33.77 -20.75
CA ALA A 497 -23.19 33.91 -20.11
C ALA A 497 -23.30 34.18 -18.60
N LEU A 498 -22.57 33.42 -17.79
CA LEU A 498 -22.38 33.66 -16.36
C LEU A 498 -21.12 34.50 -16.13
N LEU A 499 -21.30 35.70 -15.58
CA LEU A 499 -20.26 36.69 -15.32
C LEU A 499 -20.09 36.94 -13.81
N GLY A 500 -18.88 37.21 -13.36
CA GLY A 500 -18.54 37.45 -11.95
C GLY A 500 -17.04 37.34 -11.70
N HIS A 501 -16.53 37.85 -10.58
CA HIS A 501 -15.14 37.62 -10.17
C HIS A 501 -14.85 36.13 -9.87
N SER A 502 -13.56 35.79 -9.78
CA SER A 502 -13.11 34.50 -9.25
C SER A 502 -13.63 34.30 -7.83
N GLY A 503 -14.28 33.16 -7.57
CA GLY A 503 -14.91 32.88 -6.27
C GLY A 503 -16.37 33.33 -6.13
N ALA A 504 -16.99 33.96 -7.14
CA ALA A 504 -18.39 34.39 -7.08
C ALA A 504 -19.43 33.25 -7.02
N GLY A 505 -19.04 32.00 -7.33
CA GLY A 505 -19.94 30.83 -7.33
C GLY A 505 -20.34 30.29 -8.71
N LYS A 506 -19.75 30.79 -9.81
CA LYS A 506 -20.05 30.38 -11.20
C LYS A 506 -19.84 28.88 -11.44
N THR A 507 -18.63 28.39 -11.17
CA THR A 507 -18.27 26.97 -11.29
C THR A 507 -19.12 26.10 -10.37
N THR A 508 -19.44 26.58 -9.15
CA THR A 508 -20.35 25.88 -8.23
C THR A 508 -21.74 25.69 -8.84
N LEU A 509 -22.28 26.72 -9.48
CA LEU A 509 -23.57 26.65 -10.15
C LEU A 509 -23.52 25.65 -11.32
N LEU A 510 -22.52 25.74 -12.19
CA LEU A 510 -22.35 24.81 -13.31
C LEU A 510 -22.19 23.36 -12.83
N ASN A 511 -21.44 23.14 -11.74
CA ASN A 511 -21.30 21.81 -11.12
C ASN A 511 -22.61 21.26 -10.55
N ILE A 512 -23.53 22.12 -10.11
CA ILE A 512 -24.86 21.67 -9.68
C ILE A 512 -25.72 21.32 -10.89
N LEU A 513 -25.73 22.19 -11.92
CA LEU A 513 -26.49 21.96 -13.16
C LEU A 513 -26.02 20.69 -13.89
N SER A 514 -24.73 20.39 -13.81
CA SER A 514 -24.11 19.20 -14.40
C SER A 514 -24.32 17.91 -13.59
N GLY A 515 -24.82 18.00 -12.34
CA GLY A 515 -24.98 16.86 -11.45
C GLY A 515 -23.72 16.47 -10.66
N LEU A 516 -22.60 17.18 -10.81
CA LEU A 516 -21.36 16.98 -10.03
C LEU A 516 -21.46 17.44 -8.56
N SER A 517 -22.51 18.19 -8.20
CA SER A 517 -22.70 18.72 -6.85
C SER A 517 -24.18 18.77 -6.49
N VAL A 518 -24.52 18.26 -5.31
CA VAL A 518 -25.90 18.34 -4.79
C VAL A 518 -26.14 19.73 -4.20
N PRO A 519 -27.27 20.39 -4.50
CA PRO A 519 -27.64 21.62 -3.81
C PRO A 519 -27.89 21.37 -2.32
N THR A 520 -27.56 22.35 -1.47
CA THR A 520 -27.87 22.30 -0.03
C THR A 520 -29.37 22.55 0.19
N SER A 521 -29.96 23.44 -0.60
CA SER A 521 -31.40 23.74 -0.62
C SER A 521 -31.79 24.30 -2.00
N GLY A 522 -33.08 24.28 -2.30
CA GLY A 522 -33.62 24.66 -3.61
C GLY A 522 -33.77 23.47 -4.57
N SER A 523 -34.26 23.75 -5.77
CA SER A 523 -34.48 22.74 -6.81
C SER A 523 -34.08 23.25 -8.19
N VAL A 524 -33.67 22.33 -9.05
CA VAL A 524 -33.35 22.60 -10.45
C VAL A 524 -34.07 21.58 -11.32
N THR A 525 -34.72 22.06 -12.37
CA THR A 525 -35.39 21.21 -13.37
C THR A 525 -34.82 21.48 -14.76
N VAL A 526 -34.41 20.44 -15.48
CA VAL A 526 -33.92 20.48 -16.87
C VAL A 526 -34.89 19.69 -17.76
N TYR A 527 -35.54 20.31 -18.74
CA TYR A 527 -36.55 19.69 -19.63
C TYR A 527 -37.52 18.74 -18.90
N ASN A 528 -38.14 19.22 -17.81
CA ASN A 528 -39.06 18.48 -16.92
C ASN A 528 -38.45 17.37 -16.03
N HIS A 529 -37.14 17.16 -16.07
CA HIS A 529 -36.43 16.26 -15.15
C HIS A 529 -35.83 17.03 -13.97
N THR A 530 -36.08 16.57 -12.74
CA THR A 530 -35.55 17.24 -11.53
C THR A 530 -34.20 16.64 -11.13
N LEU A 531 -33.18 17.47 -10.90
CA LEU A 531 -31.81 17.04 -10.55
C LEU A 531 -31.68 16.35 -9.17
N SER A 532 -32.77 16.12 -8.45
CA SER A 532 -32.77 15.51 -7.11
C SER A 532 -32.78 13.98 -7.12
N ARG A 533 -33.09 13.32 -8.25
CA ARG A 533 -33.17 11.86 -8.36
C ARG A 533 -32.03 11.30 -9.22
N MET A 534 -31.36 10.24 -8.76
CA MET A 534 -30.25 9.62 -9.51
C MET A 534 -30.66 9.10 -10.90
N ALA A 535 -31.87 8.54 -11.04
CA ALA A 535 -32.38 8.06 -12.33
C ALA A 535 -32.62 9.20 -13.34
N ASP A 536 -32.95 10.40 -12.86
CA ASP A 536 -33.14 11.57 -13.72
C ASP A 536 -31.80 12.14 -14.18
N ILE A 537 -30.75 12.06 -13.35
CA ILE A 537 -29.38 12.47 -13.72
C ILE A 537 -28.82 11.59 -14.86
N GLU A 538 -29.08 10.28 -14.84
CA GLU A 538 -28.67 9.38 -15.94
C GLU A 538 -29.38 9.66 -17.27
N ASN A 539 -30.59 10.24 -17.24
CA ASN A 539 -31.29 10.64 -18.45
C ASN A 539 -30.79 12.00 -18.94
N ILE A 540 -30.57 12.95 -18.02
CA ILE A 540 -30.04 14.28 -18.33
C ILE A 540 -28.63 14.20 -18.92
N SER A 541 -27.77 13.31 -18.42
CA SER A 541 -26.40 13.14 -18.93
C SER A 541 -26.33 12.68 -20.38
N LYS A 542 -27.35 11.98 -20.90
CA LYS A 542 -27.38 11.52 -22.30
C LYS A 542 -27.47 12.65 -23.31
N PHE A 543 -28.12 13.75 -22.96
CA PHE A 543 -28.33 14.90 -23.85
C PHE A 543 -27.64 16.18 -23.38
N THR A 544 -26.80 16.09 -22.34
CA THR A 544 -26.03 17.21 -21.79
C THR A 544 -24.54 17.05 -22.10
N GLY A 545 -23.93 18.06 -22.73
CA GLY A 545 -22.49 18.20 -22.91
C GLY A 545 -21.92 19.11 -21.83
N PHE A 546 -20.80 18.72 -21.21
CA PHE A 546 -20.14 19.52 -20.18
C PHE A 546 -18.65 19.65 -20.42
N CYS A 547 -18.17 20.89 -20.36
CA CYS A 547 -16.76 21.25 -20.41
C CYS A 547 -16.35 21.85 -19.06
N PRO A 548 -15.73 21.09 -18.15
CA PRO A 548 -15.25 21.63 -16.87
C PRO A 548 -14.07 22.58 -17.06
N GLN A 549 -13.73 23.34 -16.00
CA GLN A 549 -12.54 24.21 -16.00
C GLN A 549 -11.23 23.42 -16.18
N SER A 550 -11.12 22.24 -15.57
CA SER A 550 -9.98 21.33 -15.73
C SER A 550 -10.11 20.50 -17.01
N ASN A 551 -9.03 20.34 -17.78
CA ASN A 551 -9.09 19.56 -19.01
C ASN A 551 -9.35 18.06 -18.73
N VAL A 552 -10.22 17.42 -19.53
CA VAL A 552 -10.65 16.02 -19.37
C VAL A 552 -10.10 15.17 -20.49
N GLN A 553 -8.90 14.61 -20.31
CA GLN A 553 -8.28 13.74 -21.31
C GLN A 553 -7.36 12.69 -20.70
N PHE A 554 -7.21 11.58 -21.41
CA PHE A 554 -6.21 10.56 -21.09
C PHE A 554 -4.92 10.87 -21.86
N GLY A 555 -3.87 11.26 -21.15
CA GLY A 555 -2.57 11.64 -21.74
C GLY A 555 -1.92 10.57 -22.61
N PHE A 556 -2.16 9.28 -22.30
CA PHE A 556 -1.62 8.13 -23.04
C PHE A 556 -2.43 7.76 -24.31
N LEU A 557 -3.57 8.40 -24.55
CA LEU A 557 -4.39 8.25 -25.75
C LEU A 557 -4.12 9.39 -26.73
N THR A 558 -4.32 9.13 -28.03
CA THR A 558 -4.29 10.19 -29.05
C THR A 558 -5.55 11.06 -28.98
N VAL A 559 -5.55 12.22 -29.63
CA VAL A 559 -6.75 13.07 -29.77
C VAL A 559 -7.93 12.25 -30.31
N LYS A 560 -7.73 11.52 -31.41
CA LYS A 560 -8.76 10.68 -32.03
C LYS A 560 -9.26 9.56 -31.10
N GLU A 561 -8.36 8.91 -30.37
CA GLU A 561 -8.72 7.86 -29.43
C GLU A 561 -9.47 8.37 -28.20
N ASN A 562 -9.12 9.56 -27.70
CA ASN A 562 -9.88 10.23 -26.64
C ASN A 562 -11.31 10.49 -27.11
N LEU A 563 -11.48 11.10 -28.29
CA LEU A 563 -12.81 11.37 -28.84
C LEU A 563 -13.61 10.08 -29.08
N ARG A 564 -12.99 9.03 -29.64
CA ARG A 564 -13.63 7.70 -29.81
C ARG A 564 -14.06 7.09 -28.47
N LEU A 565 -13.25 7.22 -27.42
CA LEU A 565 -13.58 6.69 -26.10
C LEU A 565 -14.79 7.40 -25.52
N PHE A 566 -14.80 8.73 -25.53
CA PHE A 566 -15.93 9.51 -25.00
C PHE A 566 -17.18 9.39 -25.85
N ALA A 567 -17.07 9.24 -27.18
CA ALA A 567 -18.19 8.95 -28.06
C ALA A 567 -18.90 7.63 -27.67
N LYS A 568 -18.13 6.58 -27.35
CA LYS A 568 -18.67 5.31 -26.86
C LYS A 568 -19.30 5.43 -25.47
N ILE A 569 -18.72 6.25 -24.58
CA ILE A 569 -19.27 6.49 -23.24
C ILE A 569 -20.61 7.23 -23.32
N LYS A 570 -20.73 8.23 -24.20
CA LYS A 570 -21.98 8.95 -24.47
C LYS A 570 -23.07 8.09 -25.13
N GLY A 571 -22.74 6.86 -25.55
CA GLY A 571 -23.71 5.93 -26.14
C GLY A 571 -23.93 6.09 -27.65
N ILE A 572 -23.02 6.77 -28.36
CA ILE A 572 -23.09 6.89 -29.83
C ILE A 572 -22.91 5.50 -30.45
N LEU A 573 -23.73 5.19 -31.46
CA LEU A 573 -23.73 3.90 -32.13
C LEU A 573 -22.36 3.59 -32.75
N PRO A 574 -21.82 2.36 -32.63
CA PRO A 574 -20.46 2.04 -33.07
C PRO A 574 -20.13 2.39 -34.53
N HIS A 575 -21.13 2.35 -35.42
CA HIS A 575 -20.98 2.68 -36.84
C HIS A 575 -20.97 4.19 -37.13
N GLU A 576 -21.46 5.02 -36.21
CA GLU A 576 -21.50 6.48 -36.32
C GLU A 576 -20.30 7.13 -35.61
N VAL A 577 -19.70 6.44 -34.62
CA VAL A 577 -18.57 6.96 -33.82
C VAL A 577 -17.46 7.55 -34.70
N GLU A 578 -17.05 6.88 -35.77
CA GLU A 578 -15.97 7.39 -36.63
C GLU A 578 -16.36 8.65 -37.41
N LYS A 579 -17.61 8.72 -37.89
CA LYS A 579 -18.12 9.89 -38.60
C LYS A 579 -18.21 11.09 -37.66
N GLU A 580 -18.70 10.85 -36.45
CA GLU A 580 -18.88 11.86 -35.43
C GLU A 580 -17.54 12.38 -34.89
N VAL A 581 -16.57 11.50 -34.68
CA VAL A 581 -15.21 11.88 -34.31
C VAL A 581 -14.56 12.71 -35.42
N GLN A 582 -14.75 12.32 -36.69
CA GLN A 582 -14.20 13.08 -37.82
C GLN A 582 -14.86 14.47 -37.94
N ARG A 583 -16.18 14.56 -37.72
CA ARG A 583 -16.92 15.82 -37.68
C ARG A 583 -16.33 16.78 -36.66
N VAL A 584 -16.16 16.34 -35.41
CA VAL A 584 -15.60 17.18 -34.33
C VAL A 584 -14.15 17.59 -34.60
N VAL A 585 -13.33 16.69 -35.16
CA VAL A 585 -11.95 17.01 -35.55
C VAL A 585 -11.90 18.09 -36.63
N GLN A 586 -12.82 18.06 -37.59
CA GLN A 586 -12.95 19.06 -38.66
C GLN A 586 -13.49 20.39 -38.16
N GLU A 587 -14.58 20.38 -37.38
CA GLU A 587 -15.19 21.58 -36.82
C GLU A 587 -14.19 22.41 -35.99
N LEU A 588 -13.32 21.72 -35.23
CA LEU A 588 -12.31 22.32 -34.36
C LEU A 588 -10.93 22.51 -35.02
N GLU A 589 -10.76 22.15 -36.30
CA GLU A 589 -9.49 22.26 -37.04
C GLU A 589 -8.33 21.53 -36.34
N MET A 590 -8.57 20.29 -35.90
CA MET A 590 -7.60 19.44 -35.19
C MET A 590 -6.97 18.33 -36.05
N GLU A 591 -7.15 18.37 -37.38
CA GLU A 591 -6.68 17.32 -38.30
C GLU A 591 -5.17 17.06 -38.19
N ASN A 592 -4.38 18.12 -38.03
CA ASN A 592 -2.92 18.05 -37.92
C ASN A 592 -2.42 17.41 -36.62
N ILE A 593 -3.27 17.34 -35.59
CA ILE A 593 -2.92 16.85 -34.25
C ILE A 593 -3.68 15.59 -33.84
N GLN A 594 -4.52 15.05 -34.72
CA GLN A 594 -5.47 13.97 -34.39
C GLN A 594 -4.79 12.67 -33.91
N ASP A 595 -3.58 12.38 -34.41
CA ASP A 595 -2.80 11.18 -34.07
C ASP A 595 -1.70 11.45 -33.03
N ILE A 596 -1.61 12.69 -32.52
CA ILE A 596 -0.67 13.06 -31.47
C ILE A 596 -1.25 12.64 -30.10
N LEU A 597 -0.38 12.14 -29.22
CA LEU A 597 -0.73 11.81 -27.83
C LEU A 597 -1.13 13.06 -27.05
N ALA A 598 -2.20 12.97 -26.27
CA ALA A 598 -2.74 14.10 -25.52
C ALA A 598 -1.73 14.72 -24.52
N GLN A 599 -0.81 13.92 -23.99
CA GLN A 599 0.28 14.41 -23.12
C GLN A 599 1.26 15.37 -23.80
N ASN A 600 1.36 15.35 -25.14
CA ASN A 600 2.26 16.19 -25.92
C ASN A 600 1.56 17.45 -26.48
N LEU A 601 0.27 17.63 -26.19
CA LEU A 601 -0.50 18.79 -26.65
C LEU A 601 -0.19 20.02 -25.80
N SER A 602 -0.27 21.20 -26.42
CA SER A 602 -0.23 22.48 -25.69
C SER A 602 -1.44 22.64 -24.76
N GLY A 603 -1.36 23.57 -23.80
CA GLY A 603 -2.48 23.86 -22.89
C GLY A 603 -3.77 24.21 -23.64
N GLY A 604 -3.67 25.06 -24.68
CA GLY A 604 -4.79 25.42 -25.54
C GLY A 604 -5.32 24.26 -26.38
N GLN A 605 -4.45 23.41 -26.93
CA GLN A 605 -4.89 22.21 -27.67
C GLN A 605 -5.62 21.21 -26.77
N ASN A 606 -5.17 21.03 -25.52
CA ASN A 606 -5.88 20.23 -24.53
C ASN A 606 -7.26 20.81 -24.17
N ARG A 607 -7.36 22.15 -24.10
CA ARG A 607 -8.63 22.84 -23.91
C ARG A 607 -9.59 22.58 -25.08
N LYS A 608 -9.08 22.71 -26.30
CA LYS A 608 -9.82 22.43 -27.53
C LYS A 608 -10.31 20.98 -27.60
N LEU A 609 -9.48 20.01 -27.19
CA LEU A 609 -9.88 18.60 -27.07
C LEU A 609 -11.01 18.41 -26.04
N THR A 610 -10.90 19.04 -24.87
CA THR A 610 -11.94 18.96 -23.83
C THR A 610 -13.26 19.56 -24.32
N PHE A 611 -13.21 20.68 -25.03
CA PHE A 611 -14.38 21.26 -25.69
C PHE A 611 -14.97 20.31 -26.75
N GLY A 612 -14.11 19.67 -27.56
CA GLY A 612 -14.50 18.62 -28.51
C GLY A 612 -15.27 17.47 -27.85
N ILE A 613 -14.82 17.01 -26.68
CA ILE A 613 -15.50 15.97 -25.91
C ILE A 613 -16.90 16.44 -25.45
N ALA A 614 -17.04 17.71 -25.08
CA ALA A 614 -18.32 18.27 -24.66
C ALA A 614 -19.35 18.27 -25.80
N ILE A 615 -18.96 18.60 -27.04
CA ILE A 615 -19.86 18.68 -28.20
C ILE A 615 -20.15 17.35 -28.90
N LEU A 616 -19.41 16.27 -28.58
CA LEU A 616 -19.66 14.93 -29.16
C LEU A 616 -21.11 14.49 -28.97
N GLY A 617 -21.72 13.94 -30.02
CA GLY A 617 -23.09 13.41 -30.00
C GLY A 617 -24.18 14.47 -30.06
N ASP A 618 -23.81 15.71 -30.40
CA ASP A 618 -24.73 16.84 -30.61
C ASP A 618 -25.70 17.09 -29.44
N PRO A 619 -25.18 17.41 -28.24
CA PRO A 619 -26.01 17.54 -27.04
C PRO A 619 -26.97 18.74 -27.13
N GLN A 620 -28.19 18.56 -26.62
CA GLN A 620 -29.21 19.61 -26.55
C GLN A 620 -28.88 20.69 -25.50
N VAL A 621 -28.22 20.31 -24.41
CA VAL A 621 -27.77 21.23 -23.35
C VAL A 621 -26.25 21.25 -23.32
N LEU A 622 -25.64 22.42 -23.45
CA LEU A 622 -24.20 22.60 -23.40
C LEU A 622 -23.81 23.51 -22.23
N LEU A 623 -23.12 22.92 -21.26
CA LEU A 623 -22.64 23.59 -20.04
C LEU A 623 -21.12 23.76 -20.13
N LEU A 624 -20.62 24.99 -20.21
CA LEU A 624 -19.21 25.27 -20.47
C LEU A 624 -18.59 26.15 -19.38
N ASP A 625 -17.62 25.63 -18.63
CA ASP A 625 -16.92 26.40 -17.60
C ASP A 625 -15.59 26.94 -18.14
N GLU A 626 -15.52 28.22 -18.54
CA GLU A 626 -14.35 28.87 -19.15
C GLU A 626 -13.83 28.21 -20.45
N PRO A 627 -14.66 27.97 -21.48
CA PRO A 627 -14.30 27.14 -22.64
C PRO A 627 -13.10 27.65 -23.45
N THR A 628 -12.81 28.94 -23.41
CA THR A 628 -11.78 29.58 -24.25
C THR A 628 -10.51 29.99 -23.50
N ALA A 629 -10.38 29.58 -22.23
CA ALA A 629 -9.21 29.85 -21.40
C ALA A 629 -7.94 29.21 -22.00
N GLY A 630 -6.89 30.02 -22.18
CA GLY A 630 -5.60 29.56 -22.70
C GLY A 630 -5.56 29.24 -24.20
N LEU A 631 -6.62 29.57 -24.95
CA LEU A 631 -6.64 29.50 -26.41
C LEU A 631 -6.08 30.75 -27.05
N ASP A 632 -5.43 30.57 -28.21
CA ASP A 632 -5.04 31.66 -29.10
C ASP A 632 -6.27 32.39 -29.67
N PRO A 633 -6.15 33.66 -30.09
CA PRO A 633 -7.29 34.45 -30.58
C PRO A 633 -8.06 33.80 -31.74
N LEU A 634 -7.38 33.11 -32.66
CA LEU A 634 -8.02 32.46 -33.82
C LEU A 634 -8.84 31.25 -33.39
N SER A 635 -8.27 30.36 -32.58
CA SER A 635 -8.99 29.22 -32.00
C SER A 635 -10.19 29.64 -31.17
N ARG A 636 -10.07 30.76 -30.43
CA ARG A 636 -11.18 31.33 -29.66
C ARG A 636 -12.31 31.77 -30.57
N HIS A 637 -11.99 32.54 -31.62
CA HIS A 637 -12.99 33.00 -32.59
C HIS A 637 -13.69 31.83 -33.31
N ARG A 638 -12.94 30.76 -33.61
CA ARG A 638 -13.52 29.52 -34.17
C ARG A 638 -14.57 28.90 -33.26
N ILE A 639 -14.27 28.75 -31.96
CA ILE A 639 -15.23 28.24 -30.97
C ILE A 639 -16.44 29.17 -30.87
N TRP A 640 -16.24 30.48 -30.92
CA TRP A 640 -17.34 31.44 -30.89
C TRP A 640 -18.31 31.25 -32.07
N ASN A 641 -17.78 31.07 -33.28
CA ASN A 641 -18.61 30.83 -34.45
C ASN A 641 -19.38 29.52 -34.34
N LEU A 642 -18.73 28.44 -33.87
CA LEU A 642 -19.40 27.16 -33.61
C LEU A 642 -20.56 27.28 -32.61
N LEU A 643 -20.38 28.02 -31.52
CA LEU A 643 -21.44 28.24 -30.52
C LEU A 643 -22.58 29.09 -31.08
N LYS A 644 -22.28 30.09 -31.93
CA LYS A 644 -23.31 30.93 -32.59
C LYS A 644 -24.10 30.17 -33.63
N GLU A 645 -23.42 29.36 -34.45
CA GLU A 645 -24.04 28.52 -35.49
C GLU A 645 -24.90 27.41 -34.87
N GLY A 646 -24.42 26.80 -33.78
CA GLY A 646 -25.10 25.73 -33.05
C GLY A 646 -26.13 26.19 -32.02
N LYS A 647 -26.58 27.45 -32.01
CA LYS A 647 -27.50 27.95 -30.99
C LYS A 647 -28.96 27.52 -31.17
N SER A 648 -29.37 27.26 -32.41
CA SER A 648 -30.76 26.90 -32.74
C SER A 648 -31.14 25.59 -32.07
N ASP A 649 -32.30 25.55 -31.40
CA ASP A 649 -32.85 24.38 -30.69
C ASP A 649 -31.87 23.77 -29.65
N ARG A 650 -30.96 24.60 -29.10
CA ARG A 650 -30.03 24.22 -28.03
C ARG A 650 -30.04 25.22 -26.89
N VAL A 651 -29.59 24.75 -25.74
CA VAL A 651 -29.36 25.57 -24.54
C VAL A 651 -27.88 25.64 -24.31
N ILE A 652 -27.29 26.83 -24.47
CA ILE A 652 -25.85 27.03 -24.26
C ILE A 652 -25.68 27.95 -23.05
N LEU A 653 -25.10 27.40 -21.98
CA LEU A 653 -24.73 28.14 -20.78
C LEU A 653 -23.21 28.06 -20.62
N PHE A 654 -22.55 29.21 -20.64
CA PHE A 654 -21.11 29.26 -20.40
C PHE A 654 -20.72 30.26 -19.31
N SER A 655 -19.67 29.94 -18.55
CA SER A 655 -19.01 30.89 -17.67
C SER A 655 -17.80 31.49 -18.40
N THR A 656 -17.55 32.78 -18.18
CA THR A 656 -16.30 33.40 -18.62
C THR A 656 -15.90 34.51 -17.65
N GLN A 657 -14.58 34.74 -17.59
CA GLN A 657 -14.00 35.91 -16.93
C GLN A 657 -13.78 37.05 -17.94
N PHE A 658 -13.82 36.76 -19.25
CA PHE A 658 -13.66 37.74 -20.31
C PHE A 658 -15.01 38.37 -20.64
N ILE A 659 -15.22 39.60 -20.19
CA ILE A 659 -16.49 40.30 -20.42
C ILE A 659 -16.71 40.59 -21.91
N ASP A 660 -15.63 40.85 -22.66
CA ASP A 660 -15.69 41.07 -24.11
C ASP A 660 -16.21 39.82 -24.85
N GLU A 661 -15.85 38.62 -24.36
CA GLU A 661 -16.38 37.36 -24.88
C GLU A 661 -17.90 37.29 -24.66
N ALA A 662 -18.36 37.59 -23.44
CA ALA A 662 -19.79 37.60 -23.15
C ALA A 662 -20.56 38.66 -23.95
N ASP A 663 -19.97 39.83 -24.22
CA ASP A 663 -20.59 40.88 -25.03
C ASP A 663 -20.81 40.43 -26.48
N ILE A 664 -19.82 39.74 -27.05
CA ILE A 664 -19.84 39.28 -28.45
C ILE A 664 -20.70 38.03 -28.65
N LEU A 665 -20.65 37.08 -27.71
CA LEU A 665 -21.27 35.75 -27.87
C LEU A 665 -22.67 35.62 -27.29
N ALA A 666 -22.88 36.09 -26.06
CA ALA A 666 -24.08 35.75 -25.33
C ALA A 666 -25.23 36.66 -25.72
N ASP A 667 -26.44 36.11 -25.80
CA ASP A 667 -27.65 36.89 -25.96
C ASP A 667 -28.04 37.50 -24.60
N ARG A 668 -27.95 36.69 -23.52
CA ARG A 668 -28.27 37.08 -22.14
C ARG A 668 -27.06 36.91 -21.22
N LYS A 669 -26.81 37.90 -20.37
CA LYS A 669 -25.72 37.93 -19.40
C LYS A 669 -26.30 37.89 -17.99
N VAL A 670 -25.71 37.08 -17.14
CA VAL A 670 -26.13 36.84 -15.76
C VAL A 670 -24.97 37.16 -14.85
N PHE A 671 -25.09 38.22 -14.04
CA PHE A 671 -24.05 38.63 -13.11
C PHE A 671 -24.27 38.01 -11.73
N ILE A 672 -23.27 37.24 -11.28
CA ILE A 672 -23.21 36.61 -9.97
C ILE A 672 -22.08 37.26 -9.17
N SER A 673 -22.37 37.67 -7.94
CA SER A 673 -21.40 38.24 -7.00
C SER A 673 -21.71 37.74 -5.59
N ASN A 674 -20.69 37.28 -4.87
CA ASN A 674 -20.80 36.71 -3.51
C ASN A 674 -21.93 35.66 -3.37
N GLY A 675 -22.08 34.79 -4.38
CA GLY A 675 -23.08 33.73 -4.41
C GLY A 675 -24.52 34.20 -4.66
N LYS A 676 -24.75 35.48 -4.94
CA LYS A 676 -26.08 36.06 -5.24
C LYS A 676 -26.16 36.53 -6.69
N LEU A 677 -27.35 36.39 -7.27
CA LEU A 677 -27.69 36.97 -8.56
C LEU A 677 -27.91 38.48 -8.40
N LYS A 678 -27.17 39.32 -9.14
CA LYS A 678 -27.27 40.78 -9.05
C LYS A 678 -28.15 41.38 -10.14
N CYS A 679 -27.92 40.98 -11.38
CA CYS A 679 -28.69 41.43 -12.54
C CYS A 679 -28.62 40.40 -13.67
N ALA A 680 -29.60 40.43 -14.57
CA ALA A 680 -29.56 39.65 -15.80
C ALA A 680 -30.23 40.40 -16.95
N GLY A 681 -29.66 40.30 -18.16
CA GLY A 681 -30.21 40.90 -19.36
C GLY A 681 -29.23 40.94 -20.52
N SER A 682 -29.64 41.60 -21.61
CA SER A 682 -28.87 41.86 -22.81
C SER A 682 -27.77 42.90 -22.54
N SER A 683 -26.75 42.94 -23.40
CA SER A 683 -25.67 43.94 -23.27
C SER A 683 -26.23 45.36 -23.34
N LEU A 684 -27.19 45.58 -24.25
CA LEU A 684 -27.83 46.88 -24.43
C LEU A 684 -28.62 47.30 -23.19
N PHE A 685 -29.41 46.39 -22.61
CA PHE A 685 -30.13 46.66 -21.36
C PHE A 685 -29.18 46.97 -20.21
N LEU A 686 -28.14 46.17 -20.01
CA LEU A 686 -27.21 46.34 -18.90
C LEU A 686 -26.36 47.61 -19.02
N LYS A 687 -25.86 47.91 -20.23
CA LYS A 687 -25.16 49.18 -20.54
C LYS A 687 -26.10 50.35 -20.33
N LYS A 688 -27.32 50.32 -20.86
CA LYS A 688 -28.33 51.37 -20.63
C LYS A 688 -28.72 51.50 -19.17
N LYS A 689 -28.73 50.43 -18.37
CA LYS A 689 -29.15 50.53 -16.97
C LYS A 689 -28.06 51.09 -16.05
N TRP A 690 -26.82 50.63 -16.24
CA TRP A 690 -25.71 50.88 -15.31
C TRP A 690 -24.64 51.82 -15.87
N GLY A 691 -24.68 52.08 -17.17
CA GLY A 691 -23.71 52.83 -17.96
C GLY A 691 -24.39 53.88 -18.85
N ILE A 692 -25.24 54.73 -18.28
CA ILE A 692 -25.88 55.81 -19.04
C ILE A 692 -24.84 56.91 -19.29
N GLY A 693 -24.11 56.77 -20.38
CA GLY A 693 -23.47 57.88 -21.08
C GLY A 693 -22.33 57.50 -22.01
N TYR A 694 -21.91 58.46 -22.83
CA TYR A 694 -20.67 58.42 -23.58
C TYR A 694 -19.57 59.10 -22.78
N HIS A 695 -18.38 58.53 -22.79
CA HIS A 695 -17.19 59.12 -22.19
C HIS A 695 -16.51 60.00 -23.23
N LEU A 696 -16.65 61.31 -23.09
CA LEU A 696 -15.87 62.29 -23.84
C LEU A 696 -14.55 62.50 -23.10
N SER A 697 -13.46 61.98 -23.67
CA SER A 697 -12.09 62.18 -23.19
C SER A 697 -11.44 63.28 -24.02
N LEU A 698 -10.97 64.34 -23.38
CA LEU A 698 -10.28 65.47 -24.00
C LEU A 698 -8.84 65.47 -23.51
N HIS A 699 -7.88 65.50 -24.43
CA HIS A 699 -6.45 65.66 -24.14
C HIS A 699 -6.08 67.14 -24.25
N LEU A 700 -5.42 67.66 -23.21
CA LEU A 700 -5.15 69.09 -23.04
C LEU A 700 -3.66 69.40 -23.11
N ASN A 701 -3.36 70.59 -23.62
CA ASN A 701 -2.05 71.23 -23.59
C ASN A 701 -1.90 72.16 -22.37
N GLU A 702 -0.66 72.47 -21.96
CA GLU A 702 -0.33 73.33 -20.80
C GLU A 702 -0.96 74.75 -20.81
N ARG A 703 -1.52 75.18 -21.95
CA ARG A 703 -2.15 76.51 -22.14
C ARG A 703 -3.66 76.52 -21.90
N CYS A 704 -4.24 75.40 -21.50
CA CYS A 704 -5.68 75.19 -21.50
C CYS A 704 -6.31 75.49 -20.13
N ASP A 705 -7.43 76.22 -20.11
CA ASP A 705 -8.23 76.43 -18.90
C ASP A 705 -9.35 75.38 -18.80
N PRO A 706 -9.31 74.45 -17.82
CA PRO A 706 -10.30 73.38 -17.69
C PRO A 706 -11.71 73.89 -17.35
N GLU A 707 -11.85 75.06 -16.73
CA GLU A 707 -13.16 75.62 -16.38
C GLU A 707 -13.91 76.13 -17.62
N SER A 708 -13.19 76.79 -18.54
CA SER A 708 -13.71 77.21 -19.84
C SER A 708 -14.25 76.03 -20.66
N ILE A 709 -13.49 74.92 -20.76
CA ILE A 709 -13.94 73.71 -21.46
C ILE A 709 -15.15 73.06 -20.76
N THR A 710 -15.13 73.00 -19.43
CA THR A 710 -16.27 72.46 -18.66
C THR A 710 -17.54 73.27 -18.92
N SER A 711 -17.42 74.60 -19.01
CA SER A 711 -18.54 75.49 -19.32
C SER A 711 -19.08 75.26 -20.74
N LEU A 712 -18.21 75.06 -21.72
CA LEU A 712 -18.57 74.75 -23.11
C LEU A 712 -19.32 73.41 -23.23
N VAL A 713 -18.81 72.37 -22.57
CA VAL A 713 -19.48 71.06 -22.54
C VAL A 713 -20.85 71.15 -21.87
N LYS A 714 -20.95 71.87 -20.74
CA LYS A 714 -22.22 72.06 -20.01
C LYS A 714 -23.21 72.98 -20.73
N GLN A 715 -22.74 73.91 -21.57
CA GLN A 715 -23.59 74.76 -22.39
C GLN A 715 -24.41 73.94 -23.39
N HIS A 716 -23.77 72.97 -24.04
CA HIS A 716 -24.45 72.07 -24.97
C HIS A 716 -25.25 70.98 -24.24
N ILE A 717 -24.65 70.39 -23.20
CA ILE A 717 -25.20 69.27 -22.44
C ILE A 717 -25.11 69.59 -20.95
N SER A 718 -26.17 70.20 -20.41
CA SER A 718 -26.27 70.60 -18.99
C SER A 718 -26.05 69.45 -18.01
N ASP A 719 -26.41 68.24 -18.44
CA ASP A 719 -26.42 67.03 -17.63
C ASP A 719 -25.06 66.29 -17.68
N ALA A 720 -24.06 66.85 -18.38
CA ALA A 720 -22.72 66.29 -18.49
C ALA A 720 -21.99 66.30 -17.12
N LYS A 721 -21.47 65.14 -16.72
CA LYS A 721 -20.76 64.95 -15.45
C LYS A 721 -19.27 64.78 -15.68
N LEU A 722 -18.46 65.68 -15.12
CA LEU A 722 -17.00 65.50 -15.07
C LEU A 722 -16.67 64.34 -14.12
N THR A 723 -16.00 63.32 -14.63
CA THR A 723 -15.72 62.06 -13.90
C THR A 723 -14.26 61.92 -13.52
N ALA A 724 -13.35 62.44 -14.33
CA ALA A 724 -11.93 62.50 -14.03
C ALA A 724 -11.33 63.79 -14.59
N GLN A 725 -10.42 64.40 -13.82
CA GLN A 725 -9.67 65.60 -14.19
C GLN A 725 -8.21 65.38 -13.83
N SER A 726 -7.33 65.51 -14.83
CA SER A 726 -5.87 65.61 -14.67
C SER A 726 -5.36 66.80 -15.49
N GLU A 727 -4.10 67.19 -15.28
CA GLU A 727 -3.47 68.32 -16.00
C GLU A 727 -3.47 68.14 -17.53
N GLU A 728 -3.48 66.91 -18.02
CA GLU A 728 -3.43 66.58 -19.45
C GLU A 728 -4.73 65.96 -20.00
N LYS A 729 -5.72 65.68 -19.14
CA LYS A 729 -6.92 64.95 -19.56
C LYS A 729 -8.18 65.33 -18.76
N LEU A 730 -9.25 65.63 -19.48
CA LEU A 730 -10.61 65.76 -18.92
C LEU A 730 -11.51 64.65 -19.43
N VAL A 731 -12.29 64.02 -18.56
CA VAL A 731 -13.25 62.97 -18.94
C VAL A 731 -14.65 63.32 -18.45
N TYR A 732 -15.57 63.48 -19.39
CA TYR A 732 -16.99 63.75 -19.14
C TYR A 732 -17.85 62.53 -19.48
N ILE A 733 -18.89 62.29 -18.69
CA ILE A 733 -19.98 61.37 -19.02
C ILE A 733 -21.14 62.20 -19.60
N LEU A 734 -21.50 61.93 -20.85
CA LEU A 734 -22.58 62.57 -21.59
C LEU A 734 -23.79 61.62 -21.68
N PRO A 735 -25.00 62.00 -21.22
CA PRO A 735 -26.17 61.10 -21.24
C PRO A 735 -26.57 60.66 -22.65
N LEU A 736 -27.03 59.41 -22.77
CA LEU A 736 -27.45 58.78 -24.03
C LEU A 736 -28.66 59.49 -24.66
N GLU A 737 -29.56 60.04 -23.84
CA GLU A 737 -30.78 60.73 -24.26
C GLU A 737 -30.51 62.03 -25.03
N ARG A 738 -29.29 62.58 -24.91
CA ARG A 738 -28.85 63.83 -25.55
C ARG A 738 -27.92 63.62 -26.75
N THR A 739 -27.89 62.41 -27.32
CA THR A 739 -27.05 62.08 -28.50
C THR A 739 -27.29 63.04 -29.68
N ASN A 740 -28.51 63.59 -29.80
CA ASN A 740 -28.85 64.57 -30.83
C ASN A 740 -28.07 65.90 -30.76
N LYS A 741 -27.49 66.24 -29.60
CA LYS A 741 -26.69 67.47 -29.40
C LYS A 741 -25.18 67.26 -29.60
N PHE A 742 -24.74 66.02 -29.80
CA PHE A 742 -23.32 65.70 -29.95
C PHE A 742 -22.66 66.37 -31.16
N PRO A 743 -23.29 66.45 -32.35
CA PRO A 743 -22.67 67.11 -33.49
C PRO A 743 -22.36 68.60 -33.28
N GLU A 744 -23.23 69.31 -32.54
CA GLU A 744 -23.01 70.73 -32.21
C GLU A 744 -21.86 70.90 -31.22
N LEU A 745 -21.79 70.02 -30.22
CA LEU A 745 -20.68 69.97 -29.27
C LEU A 745 -19.34 69.69 -29.99
N TYR A 746 -19.27 68.70 -30.89
CA TYR A 746 -18.05 68.37 -31.63
C TYR A 746 -17.59 69.51 -32.52
N ARG A 747 -18.53 70.15 -33.24
CA ARG A 747 -18.23 71.30 -34.10
C ARG A 747 -17.61 72.46 -33.31
N ASP A 748 -18.08 72.71 -32.09
CA ASP A 748 -17.56 73.78 -31.25
C ASP A 748 -16.24 73.38 -30.57
N LEU A 749 -16.06 72.11 -30.21
CA LEU A 749 -14.77 71.56 -29.75
C LEU A 749 -13.69 71.65 -30.85
N ASP A 750 -14.03 71.33 -32.10
CA ASP A 750 -13.12 71.43 -33.26
C ASP A 750 -12.66 72.89 -33.50
N ARG A 751 -13.56 73.87 -33.28
CA ARG A 751 -13.26 75.30 -33.42
C ARG A 751 -12.37 75.83 -32.29
N CYS A 752 -12.36 75.14 -31.16
CA CYS A 752 -11.55 75.46 -29.99
C CYS A 752 -10.13 74.85 -30.05
N SER A 753 -9.65 74.39 -31.22
CA SER A 753 -8.28 73.89 -31.40
C SER A 753 -7.20 74.86 -30.90
N ASN A 754 -7.47 76.18 -30.95
CA ASN A 754 -6.55 77.23 -30.49
C ASN A 754 -6.58 77.45 -28.96
N GLN A 755 -7.50 76.82 -28.23
CA GLN A 755 -7.65 76.92 -26.78
C GLN A 755 -6.89 75.83 -26.01
N GLY A 756 -6.12 74.97 -26.69
CA GLY A 756 -5.26 73.98 -26.05
C GLY A 756 -5.86 72.58 -25.92
N ILE A 757 -6.85 72.22 -26.74
CA ILE A 757 -7.31 70.82 -26.90
C ILE A 757 -6.47 70.17 -28.00
N GLU A 758 -5.77 69.08 -27.68
CA GLU A 758 -4.95 68.33 -28.65
C GLU A 758 -5.76 67.33 -29.44
N ASP A 759 -6.58 66.55 -28.72
CA ASP A 759 -7.42 65.49 -29.27
C ASP A 759 -8.63 65.27 -28.36
N TYR A 760 -9.71 64.75 -28.95
CA TYR A 760 -10.84 64.26 -28.17
C TYR A 760 -11.36 62.93 -28.71
N GLY A 761 -11.58 62.00 -27.78
CA GLY A 761 -12.15 60.68 -28.04
C GLY A 761 -13.51 60.54 -27.39
N VAL A 762 -14.44 59.89 -28.08
CA VAL A 762 -15.75 59.54 -27.53
C VAL A 762 -15.85 58.02 -27.49
N SER A 763 -15.94 57.47 -26.28
CA SER A 763 -16.15 56.03 -26.08
C SER A 763 -17.51 55.78 -25.44
N ILE A 764 -18.07 54.60 -25.67
CA ILE A 764 -19.31 54.16 -25.02
C ILE A 764 -18.96 53.37 -23.76
N THR A 765 -19.82 53.43 -22.74
CA THR A 765 -19.66 52.60 -21.54
C THR A 765 -19.58 51.11 -21.90
N THR A 766 -18.48 50.48 -21.52
CA THR A 766 -18.23 49.05 -21.76
C THR A 766 -18.96 48.18 -20.73
N LEU A 767 -19.19 46.90 -21.04
CA LEU A 767 -19.68 45.97 -20.01
C LEU A 767 -18.68 45.80 -18.85
N ASN A 768 -17.39 46.02 -19.09
CA ASN A 768 -16.36 46.02 -18.04
C ASN A 768 -16.64 47.12 -17.01
N GLU A 769 -16.98 48.33 -17.44
CA GLU A 769 -17.36 49.41 -16.54
C GLU A 769 -18.67 49.14 -15.79
N VAL A 770 -19.64 48.49 -16.44
CA VAL A 770 -20.87 48.02 -15.78
C VAL A 770 -20.52 47.04 -14.66
N PHE A 771 -19.63 46.08 -14.94
CA PHE A 771 -19.15 45.11 -13.96
C PHE A 771 -18.45 45.79 -12.78
N LEU A 772 -17.52 46.72 -13.04
CA LEU A 772 -16.83 47.48 -11.99
C LEU A 772 -17.80 48.30 -11.14
N LYS A 773 -18.84 48.91 -11.72
CA LYS A 773 -19.88 49.63 -10.96
C LYS A 773 -20.73 48.70 -10.11
N LEU A 774 -21.01 47.49 -10.58
CA LEU A 774 -21.76 46.47 -9.84
C LEU A 774 -20.95 45.92 -8.66
N GLU A 775 -19.64 45.77 -8.82
CA GLU A 775 -18.72 45.34 -7.74
C GLU A 775 -18.42 46.48 -6.75
N GLY A 776 -18.11 47.68 -7.23
CA GLY A 776 -17.81 48.85 -6.39
C GLY A 776 -19.00 49.31 -5.53
N LYS A 777 -20.25 48.98 -5.90
CA LYS A 777 -21.40 49.18 -5.00
C LYS A 777 -21.52 48.13 -3.91
N SER A 778 -20.85 46.98 -4.04
CA SER A 778 -20.87 45.93 -3.01
C SER A 778 -19.83 46.15 -1.90
N THR A 779 -18.84 47.01 -2.13
CA THR A 779 -17.82 47.43 -1.15
C THR A 779 -18.20 48.70 -0.38
N ILE A 780 -19.35 49.32 -0.64
CA ILE A 780 -19.78 50.56 0.03
C ILE A 780 -20.51 50.28 1.37
N ASP A 781 -20.78 49.01 1.70
CA ASP A 781 -21.29 48.62 3.03
C ASP A 781 -20.18 48.31 4.07
N GLU A 782 -18.90 48.41 3.71
CA GLU A 782 -17.79 48.41 4.68
C GLU A 782 -16.85 49.59 4.39
N SER A 783 -16.68 50.44 5.40
CA SER A 783 -15.84 51.63 5.38
C SER A 783 -14.37 51.26 5.13
N ASP A 784 -13.85 51.60 3.96
CA ASP A 784 -12.44 51.97 3.73
C ASP A 784 -12.32 52.68 2.36
N ILE A 785 -12.59 53.99 2.36
CA ILE A 785 -12.30 54.87 1.21
C ILE A 785 -10.86 55.36 1.36
N GLY A 786 -9.96 54.61 0.75
CA GLY A 786 -8.59 55.01 0.44
C GLY A 786 -8.07 53.98 -0.54
N ILE A 787 -7.52 54.41 -1.68
CA ILE A 787 -7.05 53.56 -2.80
C ILE A 787 -8.12 53.30 -3.88
N TRP A 788 -8.47 54.32 -4.67
CA TRP A 788 -8.81 54.10 -6.09
C TRP A 788 -8.62 55.36 -6.94
N GLY A 789 -7.35 55.65 -7.25
CA GLY A 789 -6.95 56.69 -8.19
C GLY A 789 -5.75 56.25 -9.01
N GLN A 790 -5.76 55.04 -9.57
CA GLN A 790 -4.65 54.55 -10.41
C GLN A 790 -5.06 53.29 -11.19
N LEU A 791 -5.97 53.41 -12.15
CA LEU A 791 -6.13 52.36 -13.18
C LEU A 791 -6.89 52.88 -14.40
N GLN A 792 -6.38 53.92 -15.07
CA GLN A 792 -6.75 54.25 -16.46
C GLN A 792 -5.86 55.36 -17.05
N THR A 793 -4.58 55.05 -17.30
CA THR A 793 -3.72 55.69 -18.33
C THR A 793 -2.46 54.83 -18.51
N ASP A 794 -2.60 53.67 -19.15
CA ASP A 794 -1.44 52.94 -19.70
C ASP A 794 -1.31 53.33 -21.17
N GLY A 795 -0.31 54.15 -21.45
CA GLY A 795 -0.02 54.72 -22.76
C GLY A 795 0.34 56.20 -22.64
N ALA A 796 1.64 56.48 -22.62
CA ALA A 796 2.25 57.82 -22.54
C ALA A 796 2.24 58.47 -21.14
N LYS A 797 3.09 57.97 -20.24
CA LYS A 797 3.80 58.80 -19.22
C LYS A 797 4.81 57.93 -18.47
N ASP A 798 6.00 57.80 -19.04
CA ASP A 798 7.14 57.18 -18.35
C ASP A 798 8.43 58.00 -18.59
N ILE A 799 8.30 59.33 -18.47
CA ILE A 799 9.42 60.28 -18.39
C ILE A 799 9.66 60.74 -16.94
N GLY A 800 8.68 60.56 -16.03
CA GLY A 800 8.82 60.88 -14.60
C GLY A 800 9.49 59.77 -13.77
N SER A 801 9.34 58.50 -14.17
CA SER A 801 9.98 57.37 -13.49
C SER A 801 11.46 57.24 -13.86
N LEU A 802 11.91 57.84 -14.96
CA LEU A 802 13.32 57.84 -15.36
C LEU A 802 14.14 58.73 -14.44
N VAL A 803 13.61 59.85 -13.93
CA VAL A 803 14.34 60.72 -12.99
C VAL A 803 14.42 60.09 -11.59
N GLU A 804 13.36 59.47 -11.09
CA GLU A 804 13.41 58.75 -9.81
C GLU A 804 14.22 57.45 -9.89
N LEU A 805 14.17 56.72 -11.02
CA LEU A 805 15.02 55.56 -11.25
C LEU A 805 16.49 55.98 -11.46
N GLU A 806 16.78 57.13 -12.07
CA GLU A 806 18.13 57.67 -12.28
C GLU A 806 18.71 58.27 -10.99
N GLN A 807 17.86 58.79 -10.09
CA GLN A 807 18.25 59.25 -8.74
C GLN A 807 18.40 58.08 -7.74
N VAL A 808 17.62 57.00 -7.91
CA VAL A 808 17.82 55.73 -7.19
C VAL A 808 19.01 54.94 -7.76
N LEU A 809 19.22 54.92 -9.07
CA LEU A 809 20.39 54.29 -9.71
C LEU A 809 21.69 55.04 -9.41
N SER A 810 21.66 56.37 -9.30
CA SER A 810 22.83 57.18 -8.92
C SER A 810 23.15 57.12 -7.43
N SER A 811 22.15 56.93 -6.54
CA SER A 811 22.40 56.66 -5.11
C SER A 811 22.86 55.21 -4.82
N PHE A 812 22.64 54.28 -5.74
CA PHE A 812 23.24 52.93 -5.69
C PHE A 812 24.68 52.86 -6.24
N HIS A 813 25.23 53.97 -6.75
CA HIS A 813 26.60 54.04 -7.23
C HIS A 813 27.64 54.40 -6.14
N GLU A 814 27.26 54.33 -4.86
CA GLU A 814 28.25 54.01 -3.83
C GLU A 814 28.65 52.54 -4.01
N THR A 815 29.92 52.31 -4.31
CA THR A 815 30.54 51.01 -4.52
C THR A 815 30.36 50.10 -3.30
N ARG A 816 29.18 49.50 -3.13
CA ARG A 816 29.05 48.22 -2.43
C ARG A 816 29.89 47.26 -3.24
N LYS A 817 31.09 46.96 -2.72
CA LYS A 817 31.95 45.88 -3.22
C LYS A 817 31.06 44.66 -3.44
N THR A 818 30.64 44.43 -4.68
CA THR A 818 29.94 43.23 -5.08
C THR A 818 30.95 42.13 -4.83
N ILE A 819 30.72 41.35 -3.78
CA ILE A 819 31.52 40.17 -3.48
C ILE A 819 31.49 39.35 -4.77
N SER A 820 32.66 39.15 -5.39
CA SER A 820 32.80 38.48 -6.68
C SER A 820 33.68 37.24 -6.53
N GLY A 821 33.52 36.29 -7.44
CA GLY A 821 34.28 35.03 -7.42
C GLY A 821 33.92 34.10 -6.26
N VAL A 822 34.94 33.54 -5.60
CA VAL A 822 34.81 32.46 -4.59
C VAL A 822 34.01 32.88 -3.35
N ALA A 823 34.10 34.15 -2.95
CA ALA A 823 33.37 34.64 -1.79
C ALA A 823 31.85 34.72 -2.05
N LEU A 824 31.43 35.07 -3.27
CA LEU A 824 30.03 35.02 -3.70
C LEU A 824 29.54 33.58 -3.76
N TRP A 825 30.35 32.70 -4.34
CA TRP A 825 30.06 31.27 -4.40
C TRP A 825 29.86 30.68 -2.99
N ARG A 826 30.73 30.99 -2.03
CA ARG A 826 30.59 30.54 -0.63
C ARG A 826 29.32 31.08 0.02
N GLN A 827 28.99 32.35 -0.22
CA GLN A 827 27.76 32.95 0.28
C GLN A 827 26.51 32.27 -0.31
N GLN A 828 26.53 31.97 -1.62
CA GLN A 828 25.47 31.24 -2.31
C GLN A 828 25.32 29.81 -1.78
N VAL A 829 26.42 29.08 -1.56
CA VAL A 829 26.40 27.73 -0.93
C VAL A 829 25.75 27.79 0.45
N CYS A 830 26.18 28.72 1.32
CA CYS A 830 25.60 28.89 2.65
C CYS A 830 24.11 29.26 2.61
N ALA A 831 23.70 30.11 1.65
CA ALA A 831 22.30 30.48 1.49
C ALA A 831 21.43 29.29 1.07
N ILE A 832 21.88 28.49 0.10
CA ILE A 832 21.18 27.28 -0.34
C ILE A 832 21.14 26.23 0.78
N ALA A 833 22.24 26.03 1.51
CA ALA A 833 22.27 25.15 2.67
C ALA A 833 21.25 25.59 3.75
N LYS A 834 21.15 26.90 4.03
CA LYS A 834 20.15 27.44 4.97
C LYS A 834 18.73 27.21 4.48
N VAL A 835 18.45 27.40 3.18
CA VAL A 835 17.14 27.11 2.59
C VAL A 835 16.81 25.63 2.71
N ARG A 836 17.76 24.74 2.41
CA ARG A 836 17.61 23.29 2.52
C ARG A 836 17.31 22.87 3.97
N PHE A 837 18.06 23.40 4.93
CA PHE A 837 17.83 23.15 6.35
C PHE A 837 16.46 23.66 6.82
N LEU A 838 16.06 24.88 6.43
CA LEU A 838 14.73 25.42 6.76
C LEU A 838 13.60 24.61 6.13
N LYS A 839 13.80 24.08 4.92
CA LYS A 839 12.85 23.20 4.24
C LYS A 839 12.68 21.89 5.03
N LEU A 840 13.79 21.22 5.41
CA LEU A 840 13.75 20.02 6.26
C LEU A 840 13.08 20.29 7.61
N LYS A 841 13.39 21.41 8.28
CA LYS A 841 12.80 21.78 9.57
C LYS A 841 11.29 22.06 9.49
N LYS A 842 10.83 22.72 8.42
CA LYS A 842 9.40 23.01 8.21
C LYS A 842 8.62 21.80 7.71
N GLU A 843 9.23 20.94 6.90
CA GLU A 843 8.66 19.67 6.44
C GLU A 843 8.74 18.60 7.54
N ARG A 844 8.10 18.84 8.70
CA ARG A 844 8.09 17.89 9.83
C ARG A 844 7.71 16.47 9.42
N LYS A 845 6.78 16.32 8.46
CA LYS A 845 6.39 15.02 7.91
C LYS A 845 7.58 14.23 7.37
N SER A 846 8.53 14.91 6.74
CA SER A 846 9.69 14.25 6.15
C SER A 846 10.63 13.68 7.20
N LEU A 847 10.88 14.46 8.26
CA LEU A 847 11.67 14.01 9.41
C LEU A 847 10.98 12.87 10.16
N TRP A 848 9.65 12.94 10.33
CA TRP A 848 8.88 11.84 10.92
C TRP A 848 8.96 10.56 10.07
N THR A 849 8.95 10.65 8.74
CA THR A 849 9.11 9.48 7.86
C THR A 849 10.51 8.86 8.00
N ILE A 850 11.56 9.67 8.04
CA ILE A 850 12.94 9.18 8.24
C ILE A 850 13.07 8.51 9.62
N LEU A 851 12.54 9.14 10.67
CA LEU A 851 12.54 8.59 12.02
C LEU A 851 11.72 7.28 12.10
N LEU A 852 10.62 7.19 11.36
CA LEU A 852 9.76 6.01 11.30
C LEU A 852 10.45 4.87 10.52
N LEU A 853 11.07 5.16 9.38
CA LEU A 853 11.92 4.21 8.63
C LEU A 853 13.04 3.65 9.53
N PHE A 854 13.71 4.54 10.26
CA PHE A 854 14.71 4.18 11.26
C PHE A 854 14.11 3.32 12.39
N GLY A 855 12.91 3.65 12.87
CA GLY A 855 12.16 2.84 13.84
C GLY A 855 11.86 1.42 13.34
N PHE A 856 11.44 1.27 12.08
CA PHE A 856 11.12 -0.02 11.48
C PHE A 856 12.36 -0.90 11.27
N SER A 857 13.55 -0.35 11.04
CA SER A 857 14.80 -1.13 10.99
C SER A 857 15.11 -1.86 12.29
N PHE A 858 14.60 -1.40 13.43
CA PHE A 858 14.88 -2.05 14.72
C PHE A 858 13.99 -3.24 15.01
N ILE A 859 12.85 -3.36 14.34
CA ILE A 859 11.89 -4.44 14.64
C ILE A 859 12.53 -5.81 14.38
N PRO A 860 13.21 -6.08 13.25
CA PRO A 860 13.89 -7.36 13.03
C PRO A 860 14.97 -7.66 14.08
N GLN A 861 15.78 -6.68 14.47
CA GLN A 861 16.87 -6.86 15.44
C GLN A 861 16.34 -7.11 16.86
N LEU A 862 15.29 -6.39 17.27
CA LEU A 862 14.58 -6.66 18.52
C LEU A 862 13.94 -8.06 18.50
N LEU A 863 13.33 -8.45 17.37
CA LEU A 863 12.71 -9.76 17.22
C LEU A 863 13.75 -10.88 17.24
N GLU A 864 14.90 -10.70 16.58
CA GLU A 864 16.02 -11.64 16.58
C GLU A 864 16.62 -11.77 17.98
N HIS A 865 16.82 -10.66 18.71
CA HIS A 865 17.27 -10.69 20.10
C HIS A 865 16.25 -11.38 21.03
N LEU A 866 14.95 -11.10 20.86
CA LEU A 866 13.89 -11.78 21.61
C LEU A 866 13.80 -13.27 21.27
N PHE A 867 14.00 -13.64 19.99
CA PHE A 867 14.06 -15.04 19.57
C PHE A 867 15.29 -15.71 20.17
N TYR A 868 16.45 -15.06 20.13
CA TYR A 868 17.70 -15.53 20.70
C TYR A 868 17.56 -15.76 22.22
N GLU A 869 17.02 -14.81 22.98
CA GLU A 869 16.67 -15.01 24.40
C GLU A 869 15.66 -16.15 24.61
N SER A 870 14.72 -16.33 23.67
CA SER A 870 13.75 -17.43 23.72
C SER A 870 14.39 -18.79 23.46
N TYR A 871 15.40 -18.86 22.58
CA TYR A 871 16.18 -20.06 22.25
C TYR A 871 17.18 -20.43 23.35
N GLN A 872 17.81 -19.45 24.01
CA GLN A 872 18.82 -19.69 25.06
C GLN A 872 18.26 -20.29 26.36
N LYS A 873 16.94 -20.24 26.58
CA LYS A 873 16.35 -20.92 27.75
C LYS A 873 16.53 -22.43 27.64
N SER A 874 17.36 -22.99 28.51
CA SER A 874 17.44 -24.44 28.74
C SER A 874 16.06 -24.92 29.19
N TYR A 875 15.35 -25.61 28.31
CA TYR A 875 14.08 -26.25 28.66
C TYR A 875 14.36 -27.72 29.00
N PRO A 876 14.05 -28.18 30.22
CA PRO A 876 14.02 -29.60 30.50
C PRO A 876 12.88 -30.24 29.68
N TRP A 877 13.19 -31.33 28.98
CA TRP A 877 12.22 -32.14 28.28
C TRP A 877 11.97 -33.41 29.07
N GLU A 878 10.74 -33.56 29.56
CA GLU A 878 10.30 -34.74 30.29
C GLU A 878 10.14 -35.92 29.33
N LEU A 879 10.84 -37.03 29.59
CA LEU A 879 10.72 -38.26 28.78
C LEU A 879 9.63 -39.16 29.37
N SER A 880 8.37 -38.72 29.29
CA SER A 880 7.24 -39.48 29.83
C SER A 880 6.68 -40.49 28.81
N PRO A 881 6.45 -41.76 29.18
CA PRO A 881 5.81 -42.74 28.30
C PRO A 881 4.39 -42.35 27.83
N ASN A 882 3.68 -41.52 28.61
CA ASN A 882 2.30 -41.11 28.33
C ASN A 882 2.18 -40.17 27.11
N THR A 883 3.28 -39.60 26.62
CA THR A 883 3.29 -38.78 25.39
C THR A 883 3.42 -39.62 24.11
N TYR A 884 3.68 -40.93 24.25
CA TYR A 884 3.86 -41.86 23.13
C TYR A 884 2.81 -42.96 23.11
N PHE A 885 2.38 -43.41 24.30
CA PHE A 885 1.50 -44.55 24.43
C PHE A 885 0.17 -44.18 25.09
N LEU A 886 -0.91 -44.82 24.65
CA LEU A 886 -2.25 -44.62 25.21
C LEU A 886 -2.32 -45.07 26.66
N SER A 887 -3.13 -44.41 27.49
CA SER A 887 -3.50 -44.94 28.80
C SER A 887 -4.60 -46.03 28.68
N PRO A 888 -4.67 -47.00 29.60
CA PRO A 888 -5.71 -48.04 29.58
C PRO A 888 -7.13 -47.45 29.53
N GLY A 889 -7.89 -47.78 28.48
CA GLY A 889 -9.28 -47.34 28.29
C GLY A 889 -9.47 -46.01 27.53
N GLN A 890 -8.38 -45.35 27.12
CA GLN A 890 -8.42 -44.17 26.25
C GLN A 890 -8.79 -44.57 24.80
N GLN A 891 -9.59 -43.74 24.11
CA GLN A 891 -9.87 -43.99 22.70
C GLN A 891 -8.62 -43.74 21.83
N PRO A 892 -8.48 -44.44 20.68
CA PRO A 892 -7.37 -44.21 19.76
C PRO A 892 -7.33 -42.74 19.35
N GLN A 893 -6.20 -42.08 19.58
CA GLN A 893 -6.00 -40.68 19.26
C GLN A 893 -4.57 -40.51 18.74
N ASP A 894 -4.42 -40.25 17.44
CA ASP A 894 -3.12 -39.85 16.88
C ASP A 894 -2.66 -38.57 17.60
N PRO A 895 -1.44 -38.52 18.17
CA PRO A 895 -0.25 -39.34 17.89
C PRO A 895 -0.01 -40.64 18.70
N LEU A 896 -0.87 -41.00 19.67
CA LEU A 896 -0.63 -42.05 20.66
C LEU A 896 -1.01 -43.45 20.15
N THR A 897 -0.19 -44.45 20.47
CA THR A 897 -0.41 -45.85 20.05
C THR A 897 -0.36 -46.82 21.23
N HIS A 898 -0.73 -48.08 21.04
CA HIS A 898 -0.46 -49.12 22.03
C HIS A 898 1.05 -49.46 22.05
N LEU A 899 1.59 -49.87 23.18
CA LEU A 899 2.96 -50.42 23.24
C LEU A 899 2.91 -51.90 22.81
N LEU A 900 3.62 -52.26 21.73
CA LEU A 900 3.69 -53.64 21.25
C LEU A 900 4.77 -54.42 22.02
N VAL A 901 4.39 -55.51 22.70
CA VAL A 901 5.33 -56.40 23.39
C VAL A 901 5.32 -57.77 22.72
N ILE A 902 6.49 -58.21 22.23
CA ILE A 902 6.64 -59.47 21.49
C ILE A 902 7.45 -60.45 22.33
N ASN A 903 6.83 -61.59 22.64
CA ASN A 903 7.48 -62.63 23.41
C ASN A 903 8.14 -63.68 22.49
N LYS A 904 9.47 -63.82 22.56
CA LYS A 904 10.26 -64.84 21.85
C LYS A 904 10.96 -65.82 22.80
N THR A 905 10.69 -65.80 24.11
CA THR A 905 11.35 -66.68 25.11
C THR A 905 10.76 -68.10 25.13
N GLY A 906 9.56 -68.30 24.60
CA GLY A 906 8.81 -69.56 24.70
C GLY A 906 8.20 -69.84 26.09
N SER A 907 8.39 -68.94 27.06
CA SER A 907 7.86 -68.99 28.44
C SER A 907 6.97 -67.78 28.75
N THR A 908 6.16 -67.83 29.80
CA THR A 908 5.25 -66.71 30.18
C THR A 908 6.00 -65.56 30.86
N ILE A 909 5.92 -64.36 30.29
CA ILE A 909 6.53 -63.11 30.80
C ILE A 909 5.57 -62.30 31.71
N ASP A 910 4.67 -62.97 32.44
CA ASP A 910 3.57 -62.32 33.17
C ASP A 910 4.04 -61.33 34.26
N ASN A 911 5.16 -61.62 34.91
CA ASN A 911 5.73 -60.72 35.93
C ASN A 911 6.15 -59.37 35.31
N PHE A 912 6.78 -59.40 34.14
CA PHE A 912 7.17 -58.20 33.42
C PHE A 912 5.94 -57.44 32.89
N LEU A 913 4.97 -58.15 32.30
CA LEU A 913 3.72 -57.55 31.82
C LEU A 913 2.90 -56.89 32.94
N HIS A 914 2.89 -57.49 34.13
CA HIS A 914 2.22 -56.92 35.30
C HIS A 914 2.92 -55.64 35.77
N SER A 915 4.25 -55.60 35.78
CA SER A 915 5.03 -54.40 36.09
C SER A 915 4.77 -53.28 35.08
N LEU A 916 4.72 -53.58 33.77
CA LEU A 916 4.43 -52.60 32.74
C LEU A 916 3.01 -52.02 32.84
N ARG A 917 2.01 -52.83 33.19
CA ARG A 917 0.63 -52.35 33.40
C ARG A 917 0.51 -51.36 34.56
N ARG A 918 1.43 -51.38 35.54
CA ARG A 918 1.48 -50.39 36.63
C ARG A 918 1.93 -49.00 36.16
N LEU A 919 2.60 -48.90 35.02
CA LEU A 919 3.06 -47.63 34.44
C LEU A 919 1.93 -46.85 33.73
N ASN A 920 0.68 -47.31 33.80
CA ASN A 920 -0.48 -46.69 33.17
C ASN A 920 -0.38 -46.59 31.63
N ILE A 921 0.27 -47.57 31.00
CA ILE A 921 0.43 -47.70 29.54
C ILE A 921 -0.47 -48.83 29.02
N ALA A 922 -1.13 -48.60 27.88
CA ALA A 922 -1.91 -49.60 27.18
C ALA A 922 -1.00 -50.48 26.31
N ILE A 923 -1.00 -51.79 26.57
CA ILE A 923 -0.05 -52.75 25.99
C ILE A 923 -0.80 -53.75 25.10
N GLU A 924 -0.29 -54.00 23.91
CA GLU A 924 -0.70 -55.11 23.05
C GLU A 924 0.39 -56.19 23.05
N VAL A 925 0.03 -57.42 23.42
CA VAL A 925 1.02 -58.50 23.62
C VAL A 925 0.87 -59.56 22.53
N ASP A 926 1.95 -59.79 21.77
CA ASP A 926 2.08 -60.96 20.90
C ASP A 926 2.73 -62.10 21.67
N ALA A 927 1.88 -62.97 22.24
CA ALA A 927 2.30 -64.10 23.06
C ALA A 927 2.95 -65.24 22.24
N PHE A 928 2.74 -65.28 20.93
CA PHE A 928 3.23 -66.37 20.06
C PHE A 928 4.49 -65.98 19.27
N GLY A 929 4.94 -64.73 19.37
CA GLY A 929 6.13 -64.24 18.68
C GLY A 929 6.04 -64.31 17.16
N THR A 930 4.82 -64.28 16.62
CA THR A 930 4.54 -64.47 15.19
C THR A 930 4.67 -63.19 14.38
N ARG A 931 4.54 -62.02 15.02
CA ARG A 931 4.69 -60.71 14.38
C ARG A 931 6.16 -60.33 14.31
N ASN A 932 6.59 -59.83 13.15
CA ASN A 932 7.82 -59.06 13.03
C ASN A 932 7.54 -57.62 13.49
N GLY A 933 7.73 -57.32 14.78
CA GLY A 933 7.53 -55.97 15.32
C GLY A 933 8.42 -54.89 14.69
N THR A 934 9.43 -55.28 13.92
CA THR A 934 10.28 -54.38 13.13
C THR A 934 9.63 -53.96 11.81
N ASP A 935 8.62 -54.70 11.30
CA ASP A 935 7.99 -54.47 10.00
C ASP A 935 6.65 -53.71 10.09
N ASP A 936 6.18 -53.39 11.31
CA ASP A 936 4.88 -52.77 11.56
C ASP A 936 5.00 -51.33 12.10
N PRO A 937 5.04 -50.31 11.21
CA PRO A 937 5.23 -48.91 11.60
C PRO A 937 3.96 -48.25 12.16
N SER A 938 2.86 -48.99 12.39
CA SER A 938 1.66 -48.42 13.02
C SER A 938 1.83 -48.16 14.52
N TYR A 939 2.84 -48.75 15.15
CA TYR A 939 3.16 -48.55 16.56
C TYR A 939 4.28 -47.51 16.72
N ASN A 940 4.24 -46.72 17.79
CA ASN A 940 5.32 -45.77 18.09
C ASN A 940 6.60 -46.47 18.58
N GLY A 941 6.46 -47.66 19.18
CA GLY A 941 7.57 -48.48 19.63
C GLY A 941 7.15 -49.90 19.99
N ALA A 942 8.11 -50.84 19.97
CA ALA A 942 7.90 -52.23 20.35
C ALA A 942 9.07 -52.77 21.19
N ILE A 943 8.75 -53.63 22.16
CA ILE A 943 9.73 -54.33 23.01
C ILE A 943 9.69 -55.82 22.68
N ILE A 944 10.82 -56.38 22.28
CA ILE A 944 10.99 -57.79 21.96
C ILE A 944 11.78 -58.43 23.09
N VAL A 945 11.21 -59.43 23.75
CA VAL A 945 11.85 -60.16 24.84
C VAL A 945 12.32 -61.52 24.32
N SER A 946 13.59 -61.84 24.50
CA SER A 946 14.24 -63.08 24.05
C SER A 946 15.16 -63.66 25.14
N GLY A 947 15.57 -64.93 25.02
CA GLY A 947 16.42 -65.59 26.02
C GLY A 947 15.69 -66.59 26.92
N ASP A 948 16.42 -67.21 27.84
CA ASP A 948 15.94 -68.26 28.75
C ASP A 948 15.30 -67.67 30.02
N GLU A 949 14.59 -68.49 30.83
CA GLU A 949 13.85 -68.05 32.04
C GLU A 949 14.68 -67.25 33.08
N LYS A 950 16.01 -67.31 33.02
CA LYS A 950 16.93 -66.63 33.95
C LYS A 950 17.68 -65.45 33.33
N ASP A 951 17.66 -65.29 32.02
CA ASP A 951 18.44 -64.27 31.32
C ASP A 951 17.65 -63.68 30.14
N HIS A 952 16.79 -62.71 30.48
CA HIS A 952 15.98 -61.98 29.50
C HIS A 952 16.83 -60.94 28.78
N ARG A 953 16.90 -61.07 27.46
CA ARG A 953 17.52 -60.12 26.54
C ARG A 953 16.43 -59.30 25.85
N PHE A 954 16.51 -57.99 25.98
CA PHE A 954 15.55 -57.06 25.40
C PHE A 954 16.07 -56.47 24.10
N SER A 955 15.20 -56.36 23.11
CA SER A 955 15.44 -55.57 21.89
C SER A 955 14.33 -54.54 21.77
N ILE A 956 14.69 -53.29 21.48
CA ILE A 956 13.72 -52.20 21.32
C ILE A 956 13.66 -51.75 19.88
N ALA A 957 12.45 -51.76 19.33
CA ALA A 957 12.17 -51.29 17.99
C ALA A 957 11.47 -49.93 18.06
N CYS A 958 12.01 -48.92 17.42
CA CYS A 958 11.46 -47.56 17.45
C CYS A 958 11.01 -47.09 16.08
N ASN A 959 9.86 -46.41 16.07
CA ASN A 959 9.37 -45.71 14.91
C ASN A 959 10.19 -44.44 14.68
N THR A 960 10.68 -44.25 13.45
CA THR A 960 11.50 -43.09 13.09
C THR A 960 10.75 -41.77 13.11
N LYS A 961 9.40 -41.78 13.15
CA LYS A 961 8.57 -40.58 13.36
C LYS A 961 8.66 -40.02 14.80
N ARG A 962 9.18 -40.78 15.76
CA ARG A 962 9.21 -40.42 17.18
C ARG A 962 10.65 -40.22 17.65
N LEU A 963 11.04 -38.97 17.87
CA LEU A 963 12.42 -38.59 18.17
C LEU A 963 12.94 -39.24 19.46
N ASN A 964 12.19 -39.19 20.57
CA ASN A 964 12.68 -39.71 21.86
C ASN A 964 12.19 -41.13 22.18
N CYS A 965 11.81 -41.91 21.15
CA CYS A 965 11.33 -43.27 21.36
C CYS A 965 12.36 -44.16 22.09
N PHE A 966 13.65 -44.12 21.72
CA PHE A 966 14.66 -44.98 22.36
C PHE A 966 14.86 -44.69 23.84
N PRO A 967 15.09 -43.42 24.27
CA PRO A 967 15.12 -43.08 25.69
C PRO A 967 13.89 -43.52 26.48
N VAL A 968 12.69 -43.36 25.91
CA VAL A 968 11.42 -43.70 26.57
C VAL A 968 11.25 -45.21 26.70
N LEU A 969 11.55 -45.99 25.66
CA LEU A 969 11.49 -47.45 25.74
C LEU A 969 12.50 -48.02 26.73
N LEU A 970 13.71 -47.43 26.81
CA LEU A 970 14.70 -47.83 27.80
C LEU A 970 14.24 -47.52 29.24
N ASP A 971 13.57 -46.40 29.44
CA ASP A 971 12.96 -46.04 30.73
C ASP A 971 11.83 -47.01 31.11
N VAL A 972 10.98 -47.38 30.14
CA VAL A 972 9.92 -48.39 30.31
C VAL A 972 10.50 -49.77 30.68
N ILE A 973 11.59 -50.20 30.05
CA ILE A 973 12.27 -51.46 30.41
C ILE A 973 12.88 -51.37 31.82
N SER A 974 13.56 -50.27 32.13
CA SER A 974 14.20 -50.06 33.43
C SER A 974 13.19 -50.12 34.57
N ASN A 975 12.06 -49.42 34.41
CA ASN A 975 10.94 -49.44 35.36
C ASN A 975 10.22 -50.79 35.39
N GLY A 976 10.10 -51.49 34.26
CA GLY A 976 9.59 -52.85 34.20
C GLY A 976 10.43 -53.83 35.02
N LEU A 977 11.76 -53.74 34.92
CA LEU A 977 12.72 -54.55 35.69
C LEU A 977 12.68 -54.19 37.18
N LEU A 978 12.62 -52.90 37.52
CA LEU A 978 12.45 -52.44 38.90
C LEU A 978 11.16 -52.99 39.54
N GLY A 979 10.06 -53.03 38.77
CA GLY A 979 8.79 -53.60 39.20
C GLY A 979 8.82 -55.12 39.41
N ILE A 980 9.63 -55.87 38.65
CA ILE A 980 9.81 -57.33 38.85
C ILE A 980 10.38 -57.63 40.25
N PHE A 981 11.25 -56.75 40.76
CA PHE A 981 11.83 -56.87 42.10
C PHE A 981 10.95 -56.28 43.21
N ASN A 982 9.65 -56.05 42.96
CA ASN A 982 8.65 -55.55 43.91
C ASN A 982 8.93 -54.16 44.52
N SER A 983 9.64 -53.28 43.81
CA SER A 983 9.72 -51.85 44.19
C SER A 983 8.46 -51.09 43.75
N SER A 984 8.01 -50.13 44.56
CA SER A 984 6.92 -49.19 44.24
C SER A 984 7.41 -47.87 43.63
N GLU A 985 8.72 -47.65 43.62
CA GLU A 985 9.34 -46.42 43.13
C GLU A 985 9.44 -46.43 41.60
N HIS A 986 9.42 -45.24 41.00
CA HIS A 986 9.49 -45.04 39.56
C HIS A 986 10.74 -44.24 39.22
N ILE A 987 11.57 -44.77 38.31
CA ILE A 987 12.71 -44.04 37.76
C ILE A 987 12.18 -43.06 36.72
N GLN A 988 12.50 -41.77 36.90
CA GLN A 988 12.19 -40.72 35.95
C GLN A 988 13.50 -40.19 35.35
N THR A 989 13.61 -40.32 34.02
CA THR A 989 14.75 -39.78 33.27
C THR A 989 14.29 -38.58 32.45
N ASP A 990 14.97 -37.46 32.58
CA ASP A 990 14.69 -36.27 31.78
C ASP A 990 15.94 -35.85 30.99
N ARG A 991 15.74 -35.15 29.87
CA ARG A 991 16.85 -34.59 29.08
C ARG A 991 16.84 -33.07 29.10
N SER A 992 18.02 -32.46 29.15
CA SER A 992 18.19 -31.02 28.99
C SER A 992 19.45 -30.71 28.19
N THR A 993 19.53 -29.48 27.72
CA THR A 993 20.65 -28.99 26.93
C THR A 993 21.25 -27.75 27.56
N PHE A 994 22.55 -27.57 27.43
CA PHE A 994 23.22 -26.31 27.75
C PHE A 994 23.95 -25.77 26.53
N PHE A 995 24.02 -24.45 26.44
CA PHE A 995 24.79 -23.76 25.41
C PHE A 995 26.22 -23.58 25.92
N GLU A 996 27.21 -23.90 25.08
CA GLU A 996 28.60 -23.47 25.33
C GLU A 996 28.68 -21.98 24.99
N GLU A 997 29.23 -21.16 25.90
CA GLU A 997 29.27 -19.69 25.82
C GLU A 997 29.94 -19.12 24.55
N HIS A 998 30.58 -19.92 23.68
CA HIS A 998 31.36 -19.44 22.54
C HIS A 998 30.95 -19.99 21.15
N MET A 999 29.93 -20.85 21.03
CA MET A 999 29.35 -21.21 19.70
C MET A 999 28.44 -20.10 19.13
N ASP A 1000 28.30 -18.99 19.87
CA ASP A 1000 27.40 -17.87 19.59
C ASP A 1000 27.88 -16.88 18.52
N TYR A 1001 29.14 -16.93 18.09
CA TYR A 1001 29.72 -15.81 17.32
C TYR A 1001 29.53 -15.87 15.79
N GLU A 1002 29.37 -17.04 15.15
CA GLU A 1002 29.37 -17.11 13.67
C GLU A 1002 28.00 -16.96 13.00
N TYR A 1003 26.90 -17.35 13.65
CA TYR A 1003 25.56 -17.35 13.03
C TYR A 1003 24.78 -16.04 13.25
N GLY A 1004 24.88 -15.39 14.42
CA GLY A 1004 24.17 -14.13 14.71
C GLY A 1004 24.75 -12.92 13.96
N TYR A 1005 26.07 -12.86 13.79
CA TYR A 1005 26.76 -11.71 13.21
C TYR A 1005 26.49 -11.51 11.70
N ARG A 1006 26.28 -12.61 10.95
CA ARG A 1006 26.04 -12.57 9.50
C ARG A 1006 24.62 -12.08 9.17
N SER A 1007 23.65 -12.29 10.07
CA SER A 1007 22.24 -11.85 9.94
C SER A 1007 22.11 -10.32 9.97
N ASN A 1008 22.60 -9.66 11.04
CA ASN A 1008 22.44 -8.21 11.23
C ASN A 1008 23.03 -7.38 10.09
N THR A 1009 24.20 -7.77 9.56
CA THR A 1009 24.86 -7.04 8.46
C THR A 1009 24.03 -7.05 7.16
N PHE A 1010 23.26 -8.12 6.92
CA PHE A 1010 22.40 -8.23 5.72
C PHE A 1010 21.18 -7.30 5.77
N PHE A 1011 20.65 -6.97 6.95
CA PHE A 1011 19.52 -6.03 7.08
C PHE A 1011 19.93 -4.56 6.98
N TRP A 1012 21.15 -4.22 7.37
CA TRP A 1012 21.63 -2.84 7.35
C TRP A 1012 21.91 -2.32 5.93
N ILE A 1013 22.35 -3.17 5.01
CA ILE A 1013 22.71 -2.77 3.64
C ILE A 1013 21.49 -2.26 2.84
N PRO A 1014 20.35 -2.99 2.77
CA PRO A 1014 19.13 -2.50 2.11
C PRO A 1014 18.55 -1.25 2.77
N MET A 1015 18.62 -1.17 4.12
CA MET A 1015 18.09 -0.02 4.85
C MET A 1015 18.91 1.24 4.62
N ALA A 1016 20.24 1.17 4.67
CA ALA A 1016 21.11 2.29 4.30
C ALA A 1016 20.87 2.74 2.85
N ALA A 1017 20.66 1.78 1.94
CA ALA A 1017 20.33 2.07 0.54
C ALA A 1017 18.96 2.75 0.36
N SER A 1018 18.00 2.60 1.30
CA SER A 1018 16.66 3.19 1.21
C SER A 1018 16.61 4.69 1.59
N PHE A 1019 17.52 5.16 2.45
CA PHE A 1019 17.54 6.55 2.91
C PHE A 1019 18.07 7.53 1.84
N THR A 1020 19.06 7.11 1.06
CA THR A 1020 19.67 7.92 -0.01
C THR A 1020 18.62 8.39 -1.02
N PRO A 1021 17.71 7.52 -1.50
CA PRO A 1021 16.62 7.92 -2.35
C PRO A 1021 15.67 8.99 -1.80
N TYR A 1022 15.33 8.84 -0.54
CA TYR A 1022 14.37 9.72 0.11
C TYR A 1022 14.91 11.16 0.23
N ILE A 1023 16.20 11.29 0.52
CA ILE A 1023 16.89 12.59 0.63
C ILE A 1023 16.98 13.26 -0.75
N ALA A 1024 17.28 12.49 -1.81
CA ALA A 1024 17.29 12.97 -3.18
C ALA A 1024 15.89 13.41 -3.67
N MET A 1025 14.81 12.82 -3.18
CA MET A 1025 13.45 13.14 -3.62
C MET A 1025 13.05 14.61 -3.41
N SER A 1026 13.60 15.26 -2.39
CA SER A 1026 13.31 16.68 -2.10
C SER A 1026 13.91 17.64 -3.13
N SER A 1027 15.01 17.28 -3.80
CA SER A 1027 15.60 18.09 -4.88
C SER A 1027 14.75 18.04 -6.16
N ILE A 1028 14.10 16.91 -6.43
CA ILE A 1028 13.12 16.78 -7.54
C ILE A 1028 11.95 17.74 -7.36
N GLY A 1029 11.51 17.99 -6.13
CA GLY A 1029 10.46 18.96 -5.82
C GLY A 1029 10.82 20.40 -6.25
N ASP A 1030 12.08 20.79 -6.12
CA ASP A 1030 12.58 22.11 -6.53
C ASP A 1030 12.65 22.21 -8.06
N TYR A 1031 13.00 21.11 -8.73
CA TYR A 1031 12.98 21.01 -10.18
C TYR A 1031 11.54 21.12 -10.73
N LYS A 1032 10.57 20.41 -10.14
CA LYS A 1032 9.16 20.45 -10.55
C LYS A 1032 8.56 21.86 -10.46
N LYS A 1033 8.97 22.63 -9.45
CA LYS A 1033 8.54 24.03 -9.28
C LYS A 1033 9.30 25.01 -10.18
N LYS A 1034 10.19 24.53 -11.05
CA LYS A 1034 11.11 25.36 -11.86
C LYS A 1034 11.95 26.31 -11.01
N ALA A 1035 12.15 25.99 -9.72
CA ALA A 1035 12.91 26.83 -8.80
C ALA A 1035 14.39 26.86 -9.20
N HIS A 1036 14.94 25.75 -9.69
CA HIS A 1036 16.31 25.70 -10.20
C HIS A 1036 16.52 26.66 -11.39
N SER A 1037 15.59 26.71 -12.34
CA SER A 1037 15.65 27.67 -13.45
C SER A 1037 15.49 29.11 -12.97
N GLN A 1038 14.60 29.38 -12.01
CA GLN A 1038 14.44 30.71 -11.42
C GLN A 1038 15.72 31.18 -10.71
N LEU A 1039 16.31 30.31 -9.88
CA LEU A 1039 17.56 30.58 -9.17
C LEU A 1039 18.74 30.79 -10.13
N ARG A 1040 18.78 30.04 -11.24
CA ARG A 1040 19.78 30.24 -12.29
C ARG A 1040 19.63 31.60 -12.98
N ILE A 1041 18.39 32.03 -13.26
CA ILE A 1041 18.11 33.37 -13.81
C ILE A 1041 18.54 34.46 -12.82
N SER A 1042 18.41 34.21 -11.51
CA SER A 1042 18.89 35.11 -10.45
C SER A 1042 20.41 35.10 -10.24
N GLY A 1043 21.20 34.40 -11.06
CA GLY A 1043 22.67 34.41 -10.99
C GLY A 1043 23.30 33.41 -10.01
N LEU A 1044 22.58 32.37 -9.59
CA LEU A 1044 23.14 31.28 -8.77
C LEU A 1044 24.05 30.38 -9.62
N TYR A 1045 25.28 30.12 -9.14
CA TYR A 1045 26.14 29.12 -9.77
C TYR A 1045 25.54 27.71 -9.60
N PRO A 1046 25.45 26.89 -10.67
CA PRO A 1046 24.97 25.51 -10.56
C PRO A 1046 25.76 24.66 -9.56
N SER A 1047 27.08 24.90 -9.44
CA SER A 1047 27.90 24.25 -8.42
C SER A 1047 27.49 24.67 -7.01
N ALA A 1048 27.23 25.96 -6.76
CA ALA A 1048 26.81 26.44 -5.45
C ALA A 1048 25.48 25.83 -4.98
N TYR A 1049 24.57 25.54 -5.93
CA TYR A 1049 23.32 24.85 -5.64
C TYR A 1049 23.56 23.42 -5.12
N TRP A 1050 24.32 22.60 -5.87
CA TRP A 1050 24.57 21.20 -5.49
C TRP A 1050 25.42 21.09 -4.23
N PHE A 1051 26.49 21.90 -4.10
CA PHE A 1051 27.29 21.91 -2.88
C PHE A 1051 26.50 22.37 -1.65
N GLY A 1052 25.59 23.34 -1.81
CA GLY A 1052 24.69 23.78 -0.74
C GLY A 1052 23.70 22.69 -0.30
N GLN A 1053 23.19 21.88 -1.23
CA GLN A 1053 22.34 20.73 -0.90
C GLN A 1053 23.14 19.61 -0.24
N ALA A 1054 24.27 19.22 -0.82
CA ALA A 1054 25.13 18.16 -0.33
C ALA A 1054 25.62 18.42 1.11
N LEU A 1055 25.94 19.68 1.45
CA LEU A 1055 26.39 20.05 2.80
C LEU A 1055 25.38 19.69 3.89
N VAL A 1056 24.08 19.77 3.60
CA VAL A 1056 23.02 19.40 4.55
C VAL A 1056 22.70 17.91 4.47
N ASP A 1057 22.59 17.38 3.26
CA ASP A 1057 22.14 16.01 3.00
C ASP A 1057 23.19 14.96 3.41
N VAL A 1058 24.48 15.20 3.16
CA VAL A 1058 25.59 14.34 3.62
C VAL A 1058 25.70 14.33 5.13
N SER A 1059 25.56 15.50 5.77
CA SER A 1059 25.58 15.61 7.24
C SER A 1059 24.42 14.84 7.89
N LEU A 1060 23.23 14.89 7.28
CA LEU A 1060 22.06 14.13 7.75
C LEU A 1060 22.26 12.62 7.56
N TYR A 1061 22.79 12.19 6.42
CA TYR A 1061 23.07 10.78 6.15
C TYR A 1061 24.11 10.22 7.13
N PHE A 1062 25.18 10.97 7.39
CA PHE A 1062 26.19 10.60 8.40
C PHE A 1062 25.58 10.47 9.80
N LEU A 1063 24.68 11.38 10.19
CA LEU A 1063 23.96 11.28 11.46
C LEU A 1063 23.11 10.00 11.54
N ILE A 1064 22.42 9.62 10.46
CA ILE A 1064 21.62 8.38 10.41
C ILE A 1064 22.52 7.15 10.56
N LEU A 1065 23.63 7.09 9.82
CA LEU A 1065 24.60 5.99 9.95
C LEU A 1065 25.17 5.89 11.37
N LEU A 1066 25.53 7.02 11.97
CA LEU A 1066 26.04 7.06 13.34
C LEU A 1066 24.98 6.59 14.35
N LEU A 1067 23.71 6.94 14.16
CA LEU A 1067 22.62 6.45 14.99
C LEU A 1067 22.36 4.95 14.81
N MET A 1068 22.44 4.42 13.58
CA MET A 1068 22.33 2.97 13.32
C MET A 1068 23.42 2.20 14.07
N GLN A 1069 24.64 2.74 14.09
CA GLN A 1069 25.79 2.12 14.72
C GLN A 1069 25.78 2.22 16.26
N ILE A 1070 25.30 3.33 16.83
CA ILE A 1070 25.07 3.43 18.29
C ILE A 1070 24.05 2.38 18.75
N MET A 1071 23.04 2.09 17.93
CA MET A 1071 22.04 1.09 18.28
C MET A 1071 22.59 -0.32 18.19
N ASP A 1072 23.44 -0.62 17.20
CA ASP A 1072 24.15 -1.90 17.11
C ASP A 1072 25.01 -2.16 18.36
N TYR A 1073 25.67 -1.11 18.86
CA TYR A 1073 26.41 -1.17 20.14
C TYR A 1073 25.52 -1.47 21.36
N ILE A 1074 24.27 -0.97 21.39
CA ILE A 1074 23.34 -1.24 22.50
C ILE A 1074 22.93 -2.72 22.53
N PHE A 1075 22.78 -3.36 21.36
CA PHE A 1075 22.36 -4.76 21.26
C PHE A 1075 23.53 -5.76 21.38
N SER A 1076 24.77 -5.34 21.12
CA SER A 1076 25.97 -6.20 21.19
C SER A 1076 27.17 -5.48 21.83
N PRO A 1077 27.21 -5.33 23.17
CA PRO A 1077 28.21 -4.50 23.87
C PRO A 1077 29.63 -5.12 23.95
N GLU A 1078 29.81 -6.41 23.67
CA GLU A 1078 31.05 -7.14 23.97
C GLU A 1078 32.17 -7.01 22.92
N GLU A 1079 31.92 -6.43 21.75
CA GLU A 1079 32.90 -6.42 20.63
C GLU A 1079 33.34 -5.01 20.17
N ILE A 1080 33.88 -4.21 21.09
CA ILE A 1080 34.33 -2.82 20.82
C ILE A 1080 35.38 -2.75 19.69
N ILE A 1081 36.28 -3.74 19.58
CA ILE A 1081 37.41 -3.70 18.63
C ILE A 1081 36.98 -3.99 17.18
N PHE A 1082 36.05 -4.93 16.99
CA PHE A 1082 35.55 -5.29 15.66
C PHE A 1082 34.61 -4.22 15.10
N ILE A 1083 33.82 -3.59 15.98
CA ILE A 1083 32.98 -2.43 15.65
C ILE A 1083 33.84 -1.26 15.16
N ILE A 1084 34.98 -0.96 15.79
CA ILE A 1084 35.88 0.14 15.37
C ILE A 1084 36.50 -0.15 13.98
N GLN A 1085 36.89 -1.40 13.70
CA GLN A 1085 37.42 -1.78 12.38
C GLN A 1085 36.34 -1.70 11.29
N ASN A 1086 35.13 -2.19 11.57
CA ASN A 1086 33.98 -2.02 10.67
C ASN A 1086 33.59 -0.56 10.50
N LEU A 1087 33.69 0.27 11.54
CA LEU A 1087 33.39 1.71 11.48
C LEU A 1087 34.33 2.43 10.51
N LEU A 1088 35.62 2.10 10.51
CA LEU A 1088 36.58 2.64 9.56
C LEU A 1088 36.31 2.17 8.13
N ILE A 1089 36.03 0.88 7.94
CA ILE A 1089 35.76 0.29 6.62
C ILE A 1089 34.42 0.77 6.05
N GLN A 1090 33.36 0.78 6.86
CA GLN A 1090 32.03 1.24 6.47
C GLN A 1090 32.01 2.75 6.27
N VAL A 1091 32.64 3.58 7.10
CA VAL A 1091 32.71 5.02 6.84
C VAL A 1091 33.43 5.31 5.53
N VAL A 1092 34.49 4.57 5.20
CA VAL A 1092 35.20 4.72 3.91
C VAL A 1092 34.34 4.23 2.74
N ILE A 1093 33.76 3.02 2.82
CA ILE A 1093 32.91 2.45 1.76
C ILE A 1093 31.65 3.29 1.57
N PHE A 1094 30.93 3.65 2.64
CA PHE A 1094 29.73 4.46 2.56
C PHE A 1094 30.01 5.92 2.22
N SER A 1095 31.17 6.49 2.56
CA SER A 1095 31.54 7.83 2.04
C SER A 1095 31.76 7.77 0.54
N ILE A 1096 32.46 6.74 0.04
CA ILE A 1096 32.69 6.51 -1.40
C ILE A 1096 31.36 6.25 -2.11
N VAL A 1097 30.52 5.36 -1.57
CA VAL A 1097 29.20 5.00 -2.10
C VAL A 1097 28.22 6.18 -2.00
N ALA A 1098 28.27 7.02 -0.97
CA ALA A 1098 27.42 8.20 -0.87
C ALA A 1098 27.86 9.33 -1.81
N THR A 1099 29.16 9.50 -2.05
CA THR A 1099 29.67 10.39 -3.10
C THR A 1099 29.31 9.86 -4.48
N ASP A 1100 29.47 8.56 -4.72
CA ASP A 1100 29.15 7.91 -5.99
C ASP A 1100 27.64 7.90 -6.23
N LEU A 1101 26.79 7.49 -5.30
CA LEU A 1101 25.33 7.50 -5.48
C LEU A 1101 24.73 8.91 -5.53
N ASN A 1102 25.29 9.91 -4.83
CA ASN A 1102 24.88 11.28 -5.08
C ASN A 1102 25.34 11.74 -6.46
N GLU A 1103 26.56 11.43 -6.89
CA GLU A 1103 27.02 11.75 -8.25
C GLU A 1103 26.20 11.04 -9.32
N TYR A 1104 25.93 9.74 -9.21
CA TYR A 1104 25.07 8.96 -10.11
C TYR A 1104 23.60 9.35 -9.99
N GLY A 1105 23.12 9.77 -8.82
CA GLY A 1105 21.79 10.35 -8.63
C GLY A 1105 21.67 11.70 -9.33
N PHE A 1106 22.67 12.56 -9.22
CA PHE A 1106 22.75 13.87 -9.88
C PHE A 1106 23.01 13.75 -11.39
N LEU A 1107 23.87 12.82 -11.84
CA LEU A 1107 24.07 12.48 -13.26
C LEU A 1107 22.83 11.81 -13.85
N GLY A 1108 22.20 10.90 -13.11
CA GLY A 1108 20.94 10.26 -13.47
C GLY A 1108 19.84 11.29 -13.68
N LEU A 1109 19.73 12.28 -12.79
CA LEU A 1109 18.84 13.44 -12.93
C LEU A 1109 19.17 14.32 -14.16
N PHE A 1110 20.44 14.42 -14.53
CA PHE A 1110 20.89 15.17 -15.71
C PHE A 1110 20.54 14.45 -17.03
N PHE A 1111 20.65 13.12 -17.08
CA PHE A 1111 20.25 12.29 -18.22
C PHE A 1111 18.72 12.10 -18.32
N TRP A 1112 17.99 12.22 -17.20
CA TRP A 1112 16.52 12.10 -17.16
C TRP A 1112 15.76 13.34 -17.68
N HIS A 1113 16.46 14.24 -18.38
CA HIS A 1113 15.91 15.46 -18.97
C HIS A 1113 14.83 15.19 -20.04
N HIS A 1114 14.68 13.94 -20.53
CA HIS A 1114 13.82 13.61 -21.68
C HIS A 1114 12.53 12.84 -21.39
N VAL A 1115 12.20 12.46 -20.15
CA VAL A 1115 11.05 11.57 -19.89
C VAL A 1115 10.05 12.18 -18.92
N ASN A 1116 8.79 12.16 -19.36
CA ASN A 1116 7.63 12.84 -18.82
C ASN A 1116 7.35 12.57 -17.32
N THR A 1117 6.71 13.57 -16.73
CA THR A 1117 6.33 13.84 -15.32
C THR A 1117 5.59 12.77 -14.48
N SER A 1118 5.52 11.50 -14.91
CA SER A 1118 4.84 10.40 -14.17
C SER A 1118 5.75 9.59 -13.23
N LEU A 1119 7.04 9.90 -13.19
CA LEU A 1119 8.10 9.04 -12.64
C LEU A 1119 8.43 9.23 -11.16
N HIS A 1120 7.60 9.97 -10.43
CA HIS A 1120 7.81 10.26 -9.01
C HIS A 1120 7.58 9.06 -8.06
N ILE A 1121 7.11 7.92 -8.55
CA ILE A 1121 6.63 6.78 -7.75
C ILE A 1121 7.46 5.50 -7.98
N ASP A 1122 8.04 5.33 -9.17
CA ASP A 1122 8.77 4.11 -9.54
C ASP A 1122 10.09 3.94 -8.78
N TRP A 1123 10.70 5.03 -8.29
CA TRP A 1123 12.00 4.97 -7.61
C TRP A 1123 11.92 4.49 -6.16
N LEU A 1124 10.76 4.66 -5.50
CA LEU A 1124 10.48 4.07 -4.17
C LEU A 1124 10.20 2.56 -4.25
N SER A 1125 9.72 2.06 -5.41
CA SER A 1125 9.46 0.62 -5.61
C SER A 1125 10.73 -0.18 -5.92
N ILE A 1126 11.81 0.46 -6.38
CA ILE A 1126 13.07 -0.23 -6.71
C ILE A 1126 13.91 -0.53 -5.45
N HIS A 1127 13.68 0.17 -4.34
CA HIS A 1127 14.50 0.04 -3.12
C HIS A 1127 13.78 -0.56 -1.90
N PHE A 1128 12.45 -0.69 -1.94
CA PHE A 1128 11.68 -1.38 -0.90
C PHE A 1128 11.46 -2.88 -1.20
N PHE A 1129 11.86 -3.34 -2.38
CA PHE A 1129 11.80 -4.74 -2.83
C PHE A 1129 13.20 -5.35 -2.91
#